data_AF-A0A699ZJ48-F1
#
_entry.id   AF-A0A699ZJ48-F1
#
_cell.length_a   1.000
_cell.length_b   1.000
_cell.length_c   1.000
_cell.angle_alpha   90.00
_cell.angle_beta   90.00
_cell.angle_gamma   90.00
#
_symmetry.space_group_name_H-M   'P 1'
#
loop_
_entity.id
_entity.type
_entity.pdbx_description
1 polymer ?
#
loop_
_entity_poly.entity_id
_entity_poly.type
_entity_poly.pdbx_seq_one_letter_code
_entity_poly.pdbx_strand_id
1 'polypeptide(L)'
;MTHEEEQLIPNLYRYIQPWESEFIDSERVWSEYALKKEEAKAQNRRLTLDDLDDSWDRGIPRINTLFQKDRHTLAYDRGWRVRQEFKQYQITRMNPFWWTHQKHDGKLWNLNNYRTDVIQALGGVEGILEHTMFKGTYFPTWEGLFWEKASGFEESMKYKKLTNAQRSGLNQIPNRRFTLWWSPTINRANVYVGFQVQLDLTGIFMHGKIPTLKISLIQIMRAHLWQKVHESIVMDLCQVFDQELDALEIETVQKETIHPRKSYKMNSSCADILLFAAYKWPMSKPSLMADTNDMFDQKPGNKYWIDVQLRWGDYDSHDIERYVRAKFLDYTTDNMSIYPSPTGMMIGVDLCYNLHSAYGNWFPGIKALSIQAMAKIMKSNPAMYVLRERVRKSLQLYSSEPTEPYLSSQNYGELFSSQIIWFVDDTNVYRVTIHKTFEGNLTTKPINGAIFIFNPRSGQLFLKIIHTSVWAGQKRLSQLAKWKTAEEVAALVRSLPVEEQPKRVIVTRKGMLDPLEVHLLDFPNIVITGSELQLPFQAAIKLEKFGDLILKATENQMVLFNLYDDWLRTVSSYTAFSRVILILRALHVNPEKGRMILKPDKTIITQPHHVWPSLTDEQWVKVEIALKDLILADYAKKNNVNVQALTQSEIRDIILGAEITPPSQQRQQIAEIEKQAREGGQMTAVTTKTANVHGDELIVTTTSPYEQSTFGSKTEWRIRAISAANLHLRVNHIYINSDDIRDTQTSYTYVMPKNVLKKFICIADLRTQISGLMYGCSPPDNPQVKEIRCIVMPPQWGNHQVVHLPSGLPEHDQLRDLEPLGWLHTQPNELPQMAPQDVTAHAKMLEQHKSWDGERCCLVTCSFTPGSCSLTAYKLTPGGYEWGRNNKDSSANPQGYSPSHYEKVQLLLSDRFMGFYMVPDTGSWNYNFMGVKHSASMKYGLRLANPKEFYHEIHRPTHFNEFATLEEADPGIDMENLFQ
;
A
#
# COMPACT_ATOMS: atom_id res chain seq x y z
N MET A 1 17.67 16.94 48.25
CA MET A 1 18.11 16.20 47.05
C MET A 1 19.57 15.87 47.25
N THR A 2 20.01 14.68 46.82
CA THR A 2 21.42 14.25 46.91
C THR A 2 22.11 14.57 45.58
N HIS A 3 23.34 15.09 45.64
CA HIS A 3 24.21 15.34 44.48
C HIS A 3 25.47 14.49 44.65
N GLU A 4 25.90 13.80 43.59
CA GLU A 4 27.01 12.83 43.66
C GLU A 4 28.40 13.51 43.68
N GLU A 5 28.50 14.80 43.32
CA GLU A 5 29.71 15.64 43.36
C GLU A 5 29.38 17.13 43.68
N GLU A 6 30.38 18.04 43.78
CA GLU A 6 30.21 19.51 43.99
C GLU A 6 29.40 20.22 42.87
N GLN A 7 28.93 19.48 41.87
CA GLN A 7 28.18 20.00 40.73
C GLN A 7 26.74 20.35 41.13
N LEU A 8 26.42 21.64 41.09
CA LEU A 8 25.11 22.18 41.45
C LEU A 8 24.22 22.34 40.22
N ILE A 9 22.99 21.82 40.29
CA ILE A 9 21.96 22.06 39.27
C ILE A 9 21.43 23.50 39.43
N PRO A 10 21.42 24.33 38.37
CA PRO A 10 20.85 25.67 38.43
C PRO A 10 19.42 25.69 38.95
N ASN A 11 19.07 26.68 39.77
CA ASN A 11 17.72 26.83 40.31
C ASN A 11 16.91 27.83 39.48
N LEU A 12 15.68 27.45 39.13
CA LEU A 12 14.74 28.27 38.35
C LEU A 12 14.54 29.69 38.93
N TYR A 13 14.57 29.83 40.26
CA TYR A 13 14.39 31.12 40.94
C TYR A 13 15.36 32.21 40.47
N ARG A 14 16.59 31.83 40.07
CA ARG A 14 17.61 32.78 39.59
C ARG A 14 17.33 33.32 38.18
N TYR A 15 16.43 32.70 37.43
CA TYR A 15 16.13 33.03 36.03
C TYR A 15 14.79 33.74 35.85
N ILE A 16 14.08 33.98 36.95
CA ILE A 16 12.84 34.75 36.97
C ILE A 16 13.15 36.07 37.66
N GLN A 17 12.94 37.17 36.95
CA GLN A 17 13.16 38.50 37.53
C GLN A 17 12.11 38.76 38.62
N PRO A 18 12.51 39.28 39.79
CA PRO A 18 11.57 39.67 40.83
C PRO A 18 10.60 40.75 40.33
N TRP A 19 9.35 40.70 40.79
CA TRP A 19 8.32 41.67 40.41
C TRP A 19 8.71 43.12 40.68
N GLU A 20 9.37 43.39 41.81
CA GLU A 20 9.84 44.73 42.16
C GLU A 20 10.76 45.31 41.07
N SER A 21 11.73 44.50 40.62
CA SER A 21 12.65 44.91 39.56
C SER A 21 11.94 45.08 38.21
N GLU A 22 10.93 44.26 37.91
CA GLU A 22 10.10 44.41 36.69
C GLU A 22 9.28 45.69 36.71
N PHE A 23 8.71 46.08 37.85
CA PHE A 23 7.91 47.31 37.97
C PHE A 23 8.78 48.56 37.85
N ILE A 24 9.92 48.58 38.53
CA ILE A 24 10.90 49.69 38.43
C ILE A 24 11.41 49.83 36.98
N ASP A 25 11.77 48.71 36.32
CA ASP A 25 12.24 48.75 34.94
C ASP A 25 11.13 49.14 33.97
N SER A 26 9.88 48.75 34.23
CA SER A 26 8.72 49.14 33.44
C SER A 26 8.45 50.64 33.48
N GLU A 27 8.48 51.27 34.65
CA GLU A 27 8.31 52.72 34.78
C GLU A 27 9.37 53.48 33.97
N ARG A 28 10.62 53.03 34.07
CA ARG A 28 11.74 53.60 33.31
C ARG A 28 11.56 53.44 31.81
N VAL A 29 11.32 52.22 31.32
CA VAL A 29 11.21 51.91 29.88
C VAL A 29 10.03 52.63 29.23
N TRP A 30 8.87 52.69 29.90
CA TRP A 30 7.71 53.39 29.36
C TRP A 30 7.88 54.92 29.35
N SER A 31 8.62 55.47 30.32
CA SER A 31 9.00 56.89 30.34
C SER A 31 9.98 57.23 29.21
N GLU A 32 11.01 56.40 29.01
CA GLU A 32 11.97 56.52 27.89
C GLU A 32 11.26 56.41 26.54
N TYR A 33 10.32 55.48 26.39
CA TYR A 33 9.49 55.36 25.18
C TYR A 33 8.66 56.63 24.91
N ALA A 34 8.06 57.22 25.94
CA ALA A 34 7.29 58.45 25.79
C ALA A 34 8.16 59.61 25.29
N LEU A 35 9.37 59.76 25.85
CA LEU A 35 10.35 60.75 25.41
C LEU A 35 10.81 60.49 23.96
N LYS A 36 11.24 59.27 23.64
CA LYS A 36 11.65 58.88 22.27
C LYS A 36 10.53 59.11 21.24
N LYS A 37 9.27 58.91 21.64
CA LYS A 37 8.10 59.18 20.78
C LYS A 37 7.87 60.67 20.56
N GLU A 38 8.05 61.51 21.58
CA GLU A 38 7.98 62.96 21.44
C GLU A 38 9.11 63.51 20.58
N GLU A 39 10.34 63.03 20.76
CA GLU A 39 11.49 63.38 19.92
C GLU A 39 11.27 63.00 18.46
N ALA A 40 10.78 61.78 18.20
CA ALA A 40 10.46 61.33 16.86
C ALA A 40 9.38 62.23 16.21
N LYS A 41 8.35 62.60 16.97
CA LYS A 41 7.30 63.51 16.51
C LYS A 41 7.84 64.92 16.25
N ALA A 42 8.73 65.43 17.09
CA ALA A 42 9.38 66.74 16.91
C ALA A 42 10.27 66.77 15.64
N GLN A 43 10.88 65.64 15.29
CA GLN A 43 11.69 65.45 14.09
C GLN A 43 10.86 65.03 12.85
N ASN A 44 9.53 64.99 12.95
CA ASN A 44 8.61 64.48 11.91
C ASN A 44 8.97 63.06 11.40
N ARG A 45 9.63 62.26 12.23
CA ARG A 45 9.94 60.85 11.94
C ARG A 45 8.99 59.92 12.69
N ARG A 46 8.78 58.73 12.14
CA ARG A 46 8.07 57.66 12.83
C ARG A 46 9.07 56.86 13.65
N LEU A 47 8.72 56.55 14.90
CA LEU A 47 9.52 55.66 15.74
C LEU A 47 9.55 54.27 15.12
N THR A 48 10.76 53.76 14.90
CA THR A 48 11.03 52.46 14.29
C THR A 48 11.40 51.42 15.35
N LEU A 49 11.55 50.16 14.94
CA LEU A 49 11.95 49.08 15.83
C LEU A 49 13.36 49.29 16.39
N ASP A 50 14.26 49.80 15.55
CA ASP A 50 15.68 50.03 15.87
C ASP A 50 15.86 51.06 17.00
N ASP A 51 14.91 51.99 17.17
CA ASP A 51 14.94 53.00 18.24
C ASP A 51 14.67 52.40 19.64
N LEU A 52 14.17 51.16 19.72
CA LEU A 52 13.68 50.49 20.93
C LEU A 52 14.28 49.09 21.15
N ASP A 53 15.34 48.74 20.42
CA ASP A 53 15.98 47.42 20.51
C ASP A 53 16.56 47.16 21.92
N ASP A 54 17.09 48.22 22.56
CA ASP A 54 17.62 48.23 23.93
C ASP A 54 16.60 47.82 25.01
N SER A 55 15.31 48.01 24.72
CA SER A 55 14.20 47.84 25.66
C SER A 55 13.18 46.80 25.20
N TRP A 56 13.42 46.11 24.08
CA TRP A 56 12.44 45.30 23.35
C TRP A 56 11.66 44.29 24.20
N ASP A 57 12.33 43.58 25.08
CA ASP A 57 11.74 42.54 25.94
C ASP A 57 11.46 43.02 27.37
N ARG A 58 11.42 44.34 27.61
CA ARG A 58 11.22 44.96 28.93
C ARG A 58 9.86 45.65 29.06
N GLY A 59 9.48 45.92 30.31
CA GLY A 59 8.27 46.64 30.69
C GLY A 59 7.02 45.78 30.81
N ILE A 60 6.02 46.29 31.52
CA ILE A 60 4.70 45.66 31.70
C ILE A 60 3.63 46.71 31.38
N PRO A 61 2.93 46.59 30.23
CA PRO A 61 3.10 45.58 29.17
C PRO A 61 4.48 45.64 28.50
N ARG A 62 4.92 44.53 27.89
CA ARG A 62 6.19 44.48 27.15
C ARG A 62 6.17 45.45 25.97
N ILE A 63 7.25 46.21 25.75
CA ILE A 63 7.28 47.23 24.71
C ILE A 63 7.11 46.63 23.29
N ASN A 64 7.60 45.41 23.05
CA ASN A 64 7.43 44.69 21.79
C ASN A 64 5.95 44.46 21.39
N THR A 65 4.99 44.54 22.32
CA THR A 65 3.56 44.44 22.03
C THR A 65 3.07 45.55 21.09
N LEU A 66 3.76 46.70 21.07
CA LEU A 66 3.44 47.83 20.19
C LEU A 66 3.64 47.51 18.69
N PHE A 67 4.44 46.50 18.36
CA PHE A 67 4.84 46.13 17.00
C PHE A 67 4.27 44.78 16.55
N GLN A 68 3.32 44.22 17.31
CA GLN A 68 2.65 42.98 16.91
C GLN A 68 1.73 43.20 15.70
N LYS A 69 1.67 42.19 14.81
CA LYS A 69 0.81 42.20 13.62
C LYS A 69 -0.67 42.41 13.96
N ASP A 70 -1.14 41.78 15.05
CA ASP A 70 -2.56 41.78 15.44
C ASP A 70 -2.97 43.00 16.31
N ARG A 71 -2.08 43.97 16.54
CA ARG A 71 -2.31 45.07 17.50
C ARG A 71 -3.63 45.82 17.25
N HIS A 72 -3.96 46.08 15.99
CA HIS A 72 -5.19 46.79 15.63
C HIS A 72 -6.46 46.01 16.01
N THR A 73 -6.42 44.69 15.91
CA THR A 73 -7.53 43.81 16.32
C THR A 73 -7.62 43.70 17.85
N LEU A 74 -6.47 43.59 18.53
CA LEU A 74 -6.39 43.45 19.98
C LEU A 74 -6.91 44.69 20.73
N ALA A 75 -6.92 45.86 20.11
CA ALA A 75 -7.51 47.08 20.69
C ALA A 75 -9.01 46.94 21.02
N TYR A 76 -9.71 46.01 20.37
CA TYR A 76 -11.12 45.70 20.59
C TYR A 76 -11.35 44.55 21.59
N ASP A 77 -10.31 43.79 21.96
CA ASP A 77 -10.40 42.66 22.87
C ASP A 77 -10.45 43.12 24.34
N ARG A 78 -11.58 43.71 24.76
CA ARG A 78 -11.79 44.26 26.12
C ARG A 78 -12.30 43.20 27.10
N GLY A 79 -11.90 43.27 28.38
CA GLY A 79 -12.32 42.32 29.42
C GLY A 79 -11.63 40.96 29.34
N TRP A 80 -10.52 40.86 28.62
CA TRP A 80 -9.81 39.60 28.37
C TRP A 80 -9.27 38.91 29.64
N ARG A 81 -8.87 39.68 30.68
CA ARG A 81 -8.39 39.12 31.96
C ARG A 81 -9.48 38.34 32.70
N VAL A 82 -10.64 38.95 32.90
CA VAL A 82 -11.80 38.30 33.54
C VAL A 82 -12.28 37.12 32.71
N ARG A 83 -12.29 37.25 31.37
CA ARG A 83 -12.59 36.11 30.48
C ARG A 83 -11.61 34.95 30.66
N GLN A 84 -10.31 35.22 30.81
CA GLN A 84 -9.29 34.19 31.06
C GLN A 84 -9.52 33.47 32.39
N GLU A 85 -9.77 34.22 33.46
CA GLU A 85 -10.04 33.66 34.79
C GLU A 85 -11.31 32.81 34.80
N PHE A 86 -12.38 33.27 34.13
CA PHE A 86 -13.66 32.58 34.09
C PHE A 86 -13.64 31.28 33.26
N LYS A 87 -12.57 31.02 32.48
CA LYS A 87 -12.41 29.73 31.80
C LYS A 87 -12.36 28.56 32.76
N GLN A 88 -12.00 28.74 34.03
CA GLN A 88 -12.04 27.68 35.03
C GLN A 88 -13.44 27.07 35.22
N TYR A 89 -14.50 27.85 34.97
CA TYR A 89 -15.89 27.39 35.06
C TYR A 89 -16.41 26.77 33.76
N GLN A 90 -15.69 26.94 32.65
CA GLN A 90 -16.09 26.47 31.31
C GLN A 90 -15.24 25.30 30.82
N ILE A 91 -13.98 25.20 31.25
CA ILE A 91 -12.98 24.26 30.76
C ILE A 91 -12.40 23.49 31.95
N THR A 92 -12.56 22.17 31.94
CA THR A 92 -12.07 21.27 33.01
C THR A 92 -10.54 21.27 33.13
N ARG A 93 -9.82 21.54 32.04
CA ARG A 93 -8.37 21.66 32.05
C ARG A 93 -7.95 23.03 32.59
N MET A 94 -7.37 23.04 33.78
CA MET A 94 -6.86 24.25 34.42
C MET A 94 -5.75 24.91 33.58
N ASN A 95 -5.87 26.22 33.35
CA ASN A 95 -4.78 27.03 32.81
C ASN A 95 -3.93 27.58 33.96
N PRO A 96 -2.66 27.17 34.13
CA PRO A 96 -1.80 27.68 35.20
C PRO A 96 -1.40 29.16 34.99
N PHE A 97 -1.51 29.69 33.77
CA PHE A 97 -1.19 31.07 33.42
C PHE A 97 -2.45 31.90 33.16
N TRP A 98 -3.48 31.75 34.00
CA TRP A 98 -4.77 32.44 33.87
C TRP A 98 -4.67 33.97 34.05
N TRP A 99 -3.63 34.45 34.74
CA TRP A 99 -3.44 35.85 35.12
C TRP A 99 -2.76 36.72 34.04
N THR A 100 -2.18 36.11 33.00
CA THR A 100 -1.47 36.82 31.92
C THR A 100 -1.90 36.38 30.52
N HIS A 101 -1.72 37.23 29.52
CA HIS A 101 -1.94 36.89 28.12
C HIS A 101 -0.83 37.43 27.22
N GLN A 102 -0.11 36.53 26.53
CA GLN A 102 1.07 36.90 25.72
C GLN A 102 0.79 37.95 24.63
N LYS A 103 -0.43 38.01 24.09
CA LYS A 103 -0.77 39.04 23.10
C LYS A 103 -0.97 40.44 23.71
N HIS A 104 -1.35 40.52 24.99
CA HIS A 104 -1.62 41.80 25.66
C HIS A 104 -0.46 42.25 26.54
N ASP A 105 0.06 41.33 27.36
CA ASP A 105 1.14 41.62 28.30
C ASP A 105 2.53 41.42 27.67
N GLY A 106 2.63 40.64 26.60
CA GLY A 106 3.89 40.09 26.11
C GLY A 106 4.34 38.86 26.91
N LYS A 107 5.52 38.33 26.59
CA LYS A 107 6.11 37.20 27.35
C LYS A 107 6.86 37.75 28.56
N LEU A 108 6.38 37.44 29.77
CA LEU A 108 6.90 38.03 31.01
C LEU A 108 8.13 37.32 31.59
N TRP A 109 8.53 36.18 31.04
CA TRP A 109 9.74 35.47 31.48
C TRP A 109 10.47 34.82 30.30
N ASN A 110 11.79 34.67 30.43
CA ASN A 110 12.62 33.98 29.46
C ASN A 110 13.55 32.99 30.17
N LEU A 111 13.39 31.70 29.86
CA LEU A 111 14.14 30.61 30.48
C LEU A 111 15.17 29.99 29.53
N ASN A 112 15.54 30.69 28.45
CA ASN A 112 16.53 30.18 27.49
C ASN A 112 17.90 29.97 28.16
N ASN A 113 18.31 30.87 29.06
CA ASN A 113 19.57 30.78 29.78
C ASN A 113 19.57 29.60 30.77
N TYR A 114 18.44 29.32 31.44
CA TYR A 114 18.30 28.16 32.32
C TYR A 114 18.65 26.86 31.59
N ARG A 115 18.18 26.69 30.36
CA ARG A 115 18.53 25.52 29.53
C ARG A 115 20.03 25.45 29.26
N THR A 116 20.65 26.56 28.85
CA THR A 116 22.09 26.62 28.56
C THR A 116 22.92 26.26 29.79
N ASP A 117 22.57 26.84 30.94
CA ASP A 117 23.34 26.69 32.18
C ASP A 117 23.15 25.29 32.77
N VAL A 118 21.97 24.67 32.63
CA VAL A 118 21.76 23.26 33.00
C VAL A 118 22.60 22.34 32.14
N ILE A 119 22.72 22.61 30.83
CA ILE A 119 23.59 21.81 29.94
C ILE A 119 25.05 21.93 30.38
N GLN A 120 25.53 23.14 30.67
CA GLN A 120 26.90 23.35 31.16
C GLN A 120 27.13 22.68 32.53
N ALA A 121 26.16 22.80 33.43
CA ALA A 121 26.19 22.16 34.74
C ALA A 121 26.08 20.63 34.69
N LEU A 122 25.88 20.03 33.53
CA LEU A 122 25.93 18.57 33.32
C LEU A 122 27.17 18.14 32.51
N GLY A 123 28.18 19.01 32.38
CA GLY A 123 29.40 18.72 31.63
C GLY A 123 29.29 19.02 30.13
N GLY A 124 28.38 19.91 29.73
CA GLY A 124 28.15 20.25 28.33
C GLY A 124 27.39 19.16 27.56
N VAL A 125 27.18 19.39 26.25
CA VAL A 125 26.44 18.44 25.41
C VAL A 125 27.19 17.11 25.30
N GLU A 126 28.50 17.13 25.12
CA GLU A 126 29.30 15.91 24.99
C GLU A 126 29.26 15.05 26.26
N GLY A 127 29.43 15.67 27.44
CA GLY A 127 29.30 14.98 28.73
C GLY A 127 27.93 14.32 28.90
N ILE A 128 26.86 15.03 28.54
CA ILE A 128 25.50 14.46 28.52
C ILE A 128 25.40 13.26 27.55
N LEU A 129 25.98 13.37 26.35
CA LEU A 129 25.86 12.33 25.33
C LEU A 129 26.64 11.04 25.65
N GLU A 130 27.68 11.09 26.48
CA GLU A 130 28.38 9.88 26.96
C GLU A 130 27.47 8.94 27.75
N HIS A 131 26.46 9.48 28.43
CA HIS A 131 25.45 8.73 29.15
C HIS A 131 24.39 8.06 28.26
N THR A 132 24.48 8.24 26.95
CA THR A 132 23.43 7.90 25.98
C THR A 132 23.91 6.95 24.89
N MET A 133 22.97 6.41 24.12
CA MET A 133 23.25 5.63 22.91
C MET A 133 23.64 6.48 21.69
N PHE A 134 24.04 7.74 21.88
CA PHE A 134 24.43 8.63 20.78
C PHE A 134 25.53 8.01 19.91
N LYS A 135 26.63 7.55 20.51
CA LYS A 135 27.72 6.91 19.77
C LYS A 135 27.27 5.66 19.03
N GLY A 136 26.26 4.93 19.54
CA GLY A 136 25.61 3.79 18.89
C GLY A 136 24.95 4.12 17.55
N THR A 137 24.52 5.37 17.35
CA THR A 137 23.96 5.83 16.07
C THR A 137 25.00 6.08 14.99
N TYR A 138 26.27 6.24 15.37
CA TYR A 138 27.38 6.59 14.48
C TYR A 138 27.10 7.86 13.64
N PHE A 139 26.44 8.86 14.22
CA PHE A 139 26.42 10.20 13.63
C PHE A 139 27.79 10.87 13.81
N PRO A 140 28.30 11.60 12.81
CA PRO A 140 29.59 12.27 12.89
C PRO A 140 29.57 13.45 13.89
N THR A 141 28.42 14.10 14.04
CA THR A 141 28.20 15.22 14.98
C THR A 141 26.77 15.15 15.54
N TRP A 142 26.55 15.74 16.71
CA TRP A 142 25.22 15.90 17.31
C TRP A 142 24.45 17.09 16.70
N GLU A 143 25.14 17.97 15.98
CA GLU A 143 24.56 19.14 15.33
C GLU A 143 23.63 18.75 14.16
N GLY A 144 22.52 19.47 13.99
CA GLY A 144 21.55 19.20 12.91
C GLY A 144 20.66 17.98 13.13
N LEU A 145 20.85 17.24 14.22
CA LEU A 145 19.99 16.13 14.60
C LEU A 145 18.67 16.64 15.19
N PHE A 146 17.59 15.99 14.79
CA PHE A 146 16.27 16.28 15.35
C PHE A 146 15.54 14.99 15.71
N TRP A 147 14.83 15.06 16.83
CA TRP A 147 13.89 14.04 17.24
C TRP A 147 12.62 14.16 16.41
N GLU A 148 12.12 13.05 15.89
CA GLU A 148 10.75 13.02 15.37
C GLU A 148 9.81 13.49 16.49
N LYS A 149 9.04 14.54 16.22
CA LYS A 149 7.92 14.88 17.06
C LYS A 149 7.00 13.66 17.05
N ALA A 150 6.65 13.16 18.24
CA ALA A 150 5.99 11.86 18.47
C ALA A 150 4.54 11.80 17.93
N SER A 151 4.35 12.19 16.68
CA SER A 151 3.07 12.53 16.08
C SER A 151 2.89 11.98 14.67
N GLY A 152 3.84 11.28 14.04
CA GLY A 152 3.57 10.64 12.75
C GLY A 152 2.61 9.45 12.90
N PHE A 153 3.09 8.40 13.57
CA PHE A 153 2.32 7.17 13.77
C PHE A 153 1.29 7.32 14.90
N GLU A 154 1.67 7.91 16.03
CA GLU A 154 0.81 8.06 17.20
C GLU A 154 -0.43 8.91 16.88
N GLU A 155 -0.29 9.97 16.07
CA GLU A 155 -1.42 10.80 15.65
C GLU A 155 -2.36 10.03 14.72
N SER A 156 -1.81 9.29 13.74
CA SER A 156 -2.61 8.42 12.85
C SER A 156 -3.42 7.37 13.62
N MET A 157 -2.90 6.89 14.76
CA MET A 157 -3.56 5.92 15.62
C MET A 157 -4.49 6.57 16.64
N LYS A 158 -4.22 7.80 17.09
CA LYS A 158 -5.08 8.58 18.00
C LYS A 158 -6.48 8.81 17.41
N TYR A 159 -6.56 9.02 16.09
CA TYR A 159 -7.81 9.20 15.37
C TYR A 159 -8.51 7.89 14.95
N LYS A 160 -7.86 6.74 15.13
CA LYS A 160 -8.49 5.43 14.91
C LYS A 160 -9.28 4.99 16.15
N LYS A 161 -10.38 4.28 15.93
CA LYS A 161 -11.19 3.68 17.01
C LYS A 161 -10.42 2.49 17.60
N LEU A 162 -9.68 2.77 18.68
CA LEU A 162 -8.87 1.79 19.42
C LEU A 162 -9.56 1.37 20.72
N THR A 163 -9.25 0.16 21.18
CA THR A 163 -9.65 -0.28 22.52
C THR A 163 -8.86 0.46 23.60
N ASN A 164 -9.37 0.49 24.83
CA ASN A 164 -8.67 1.13 25.95
C ASN A 164 -7.29 0.48 26.23
N ALA A 165 -7.15 -0.83 26.02
CA ALA A 165 -5.86 -1.53 26.12
C ALA A 165 -4.87 -1.08 25.04
N GLN A 166 -5.32 -0.87 23.81
CA GLN A 166 -4.47 -0.35 22.72
C GLN A 166 -4.01 1.09 22.99
N ARG A 167 -4.88 1.94 23.56
CA ARG A 167 -4.51 3.30 23.98
C ARG A 167 -3.44 3.30 25.08
N SER A 168 -3.54 2.39 26.05
CA SER A 168 -2.51 2.21 27.07
C SER A 168 -1.15 1.84 26.45
N GLY A 169 -1.15 0.95 25.45
CA GLY A 169 0.07 0.59 24.70
C GLY A 169 0.72 1.75 23.93
N LEU A 170 -0.08 2.65 23.33
CA LEU A 170 0.44 3.84 22.63
C LEU A 170 1.20 4.78 23.58
N ASN A 171 0.72 4.94 24.82
CA ASN A 171 1.38 5.78 25.82
C ASN A 171 2.73 5.21 26.30
N GLN A 172 3.04 3.94 25.99
CA GLN A 172 4.34 3.33 26.34
C GLN A 172 5.44 3.63 25.31
N ILE A 173 5.10 4.04 24.08
CA ILE A 173 6.09 4.25 23.00
C ILE A 173 7.13 5.33 23.36
N PRO A 174 6.74 6.52 23.87
CA PRO A 174 7.72 7.55 24.26
C PRO A 174 8.64 7.07 25.39
N ASN A 175 8.10 6.30 26.34
CA ASN A 175 8.88 5.72 27.44
C ASN A 175 9.91 4.72 26.92
N ARG A 176 9.57 3.91 25.91
CA ARG A 176 10.53 2.99 25.27
C ARG A 176 11.68 3.73 24.58
N ARG A 177 11.39 4.86 23.93
CA ARG A 177 12.42 5.72 23.31
C ARG A 177 13.35 6.30 24.37
N PHE A 178 12.78 6.86 25.45
CA PHE A 178 13.56 7.40 26.57
C PHE A 178 14.44 6.34 27.23
N THR A 179 13.87 5.16 27.57
CA THR A 179 14.65 4.08 28.19
C THR A 179 15.77 3.58 27.28
N LEU A 180 15.55 3.52 25.97
CA LEU A 180 16.58 3.12 25.01
C LEU A 180 17.70 4.16 24.92
N TRP A 181 17.35 5.45 24.80
CA TRP A 181 18.33 6.54 24.68
C TRP A 181 19.30 6.58 25.86
N TRP A 182 18.77 6.47 27.09
CA TRP A 182 19.55 6.47 28.33
C TRP A 182 19.99 5.07 28.77
N SER A 183 19.85 4.06 27.91
CA SER A 183 20.11 2.67 28.30
C SER A 183 21.53 2.40 28.83
N PRO A 184 22.61 3.04 28.34
CA PRO A 184 23.95 2.79 28.89
C PRO A 184 24.09 3.23 30.35
N THR A 185 23.35 4.25 30.77
CA THR A 185 23.35 4.74 32.16
C THR A 185 22.31 4.02 33.02
N ILE A 186 21.16 3.64 32.45
CA ILE A 186 20.08 2.95 33.16
C ILE A 186 20.43 1.49 33.43
N ASN A 187 20.95 0.77 32.43
CA ASN A 187 21.25 -0.67 32.50
C ASN A 187 22.74 -0.89 32.74
N ARG A 188 23.22 -0.52 33.92
CA ARG A 188 24.63 -0.66 34.33
C ARG A 188 24.77 -1.41 35.64
N ALA A 189 25.91 -2.08 35.81
CA ALA A 189 26.18 -2.93 36.97
C ALA A 189 26.13 -2.17 38.30
N ASN A 190 26.54 -0.89 38.32
CA ASN A 190 26.54 -0.07 39.55
C ASN A 190 25.15 0.40 39.99
N VAL A 191 24.13 0.32 39.13
CA VAL A 191 22.75 0.76 39.46
C VAL A 191 21.90 -0.40 39.94
N TYR A 192 22.04 -1.57 39.31
CA TYR A 192 21.30 -2.77 39.68
C TYR A 192 22.26 -3.91 40.03
N VAL A 193 22.38 -4.20 41.32
CA VAL A 193 23.26 -5.26 41.85
C VAL A 193 22.47 -6.56 42.03
N GLY A 194 23.08 -7.70 41.65
CA GLY A 194 22.56 -9.04 41.98
C GLY A 194 21.64 -9.71 40.95
N PHE A 195 21.39 -9.09 39.78
CA PHE A 195 20.65 -9.71 38.69
C PHE A 195 21.34 -9.46 37.34
N GLN A 196 22.05 -10.44 36.79
CA GLN A 196 22.66 -10.33 35.47
C GLN A 196 22.13 -11.44 34.57
N VAL A 197 21.44 -11.08 33.49
CA VAL A 197 20.88 -12.04 32.52
C VAL A 197 21.29 -11.66 31.12
N GLN A 198 21.82 -12.61 30.37
CA GLN A 198 22.11 -12.46 28.94
C GLN A 198 20.83 -12.57 28.10
N LEU A 199 20.66 -11.69 27.12
CA LEU A 199 19.54 -11.77 26.17
C LEU A 199 19.79 -12.85 25.10
N ASP A 200 18.77 -13.65 24.82
CA ASP A 200 18.85 -14.74 23.84
C ASP A 200 19.38 -14.27 22.47
N LEU A 201 20.29 -15.06 21.89
CA LEU A 201 20.94 -14.83 20.59
C LEU A 201 21.80 -13.55 20.50
N THR A 202 22.12 -12.93 21.63
CA THR A 202 22.94 -11.70 21.69
C THR A 202 23.93 -11.76 22.84
N GLY A 203 24.97 -10.94 22.81
CA GLY A 203 25.92 -10.77 23.90
C GLY A 203 25.54 -9.70 24.93
N ILE A 204 24.27 -9.26 24.94
CA ILE A 204 23.84 -8.14 25.77
C ILE A 204 23.43 -8.63 27.17
N PHE A 205 23.99 -8.01 28.21
CA PHE A 205 23.62 -8.27 29.60
C PHE A 205 22.59 -7.25 30.11
N MET A 206 21.54 -7.76 30.76
CA MET A 206 20.55 -6.98 31.48
C MET A 206 20.85 -7.06 32.97
N HIS A 207 21.14 -5.92 33.58
CA HIS A 207 21.43 -5.78 35.01
C HIS A 207 20.16 -5.64 35.88
N GLY A 208 19.01 -5.39 35.24
CA GLY A 208 17.71 -5.30 35.90
C GLY A 208 16.56 -5.78 35.02
N LYS A 209 15.41 -6.05 35.63
CA LYS A 209 14.18 -6.34 34.89
C LYS A 209 13.57 -5.04 34.38
N ILE A 210 14.03 -4.60 33.20
CA ILE A 210 13.54 -3.39 32.52
C ILE A 210 12.82 -3.82 31.23
N PRO A 211 11.50 -4.08 31.27
CA PRO A 211 10.79 -4.70 30.14
C PRO A 211 10.80 -3.83 28.88
N THR A 212 10.68 -2.51 29.02
CA THR A 212 10.71 -1.56 27.91
C THR A 212 12.03 -1.61 27.14
N LEU A 213 13.15 -1.69 27.87
CA LEU A 213 14.49 -1.82 27.29
C LEU A 213 14.69 -3.17 26.62
N LYS A 214 14.32 -4.27 27.31
CA LYS A 214 14.40 -5.64 26.75
C LYS A 214 13.69 -5.74 25.40
N ILE A 215 12.48 -5.18 25.29
CA ILE A 215 11.72 -5.20 24.02
C ILE A 215 12.48 -4.41 22.94
N SER A 216 13.01 -3.23 23.25
CA SER A 216 13.72 -2.40 22.28
C SER A 216 15.02 -3.06 21.79
N LEU A 217 15.81 -3.66 22.68
CA LEU A 217 17.04 -4.36 22.30
C LEU A 217 16.78 -5.62 21.46
N ILE A 218 15.74 -6.40 21.79
CA ILE A 218 15.30 -7.54 20.96
C ILE A 218 14.86 -7.06 19.57
N GLN A 219 14.17 -5.91 19.49
CA GLN A 219 13.76 -5.34 18.20
C GLN A 219 14.96 -4.89 17.35
N ILE A 220 15.99 -4.31 17.97
CA ILE A 220 17.24 -3.93 17.29
C ILE A 220 17.98 -5.18 16.80
N MET A 221 18.12 -6.20 17.65
CA MET A 221 18.89 -7.41 17.34
C MET A 221 18.10 -8.53 16.62
N ARG A 222 16.88 -8.23 16.14
CA ARG A 222 16.02 -9.20 15.45
C ARG A 222 16.66 -9.81 14.20
N ALA A 223 16.19 -10.98 13.80
CA ALA A 223 16.69 -11.71 12.62
C ALA A 223 18.20 -12.00 12.69
N HIS A 224 18.66 -12.45 13.86
CA HIS A 224 20.03 -12.92 14.09
C HIS A 224 21.12 -11.87 13.84
N LEU A 225 20.80 -10.58 14.04
CA LEU A 225 21.72 -9.49 13.66
C LEU A 225 23.09 -9.59 14.33
N TRP A 226 23.15 -10.03 15.60
CA TRP A 226 24.42 -10.22 16.31
C TRP A 226 25.36 -11.21 15.58
N GLN A 227 24.81 -12.37 15.19
CA GLN A 227 25.57 -13.39 14.46
C GLN A 227 26.00 -12.88 13.08
N LYS A 228 25.11 -12.16 12.39
CA LYS A 228 25.40 -11.58 11.07
C LYS A 228 26.48 -10.49 11.13
N VAL A 229 26.48 -9.66 12.17
CA VAL A 229 27.55 -8.65 12.37
C VAL A 229 28.90 -9.35 12.56
N HIS A 230 28.95 -10.38 13.41
CA HIS A 230 30.17 -11.13 13.64
C HIS A 230 30.67 -11.78 12.34
N GLU A 231 29.81 -12.52 11.65
CA GLU A 231 30.17 -13.19 10.40
C GLU A 231 30.58 -12.19 9.30
N SER A 232 29.89 -11.06 9.18
CA SER A 232 30.21 -10.05 8.16
C SER A 232 31.58 -9.42 8.42
N ILE A 233 31.94 -9.10 9.66
CA ILE A 233 33.28 -8.57 10.00
C ILE A 233 34.36 -9.61 9.73
N VAL A 234 34.14 -10.88 10.10
CA VAL A 234 35.08 -11.97 9.83
C VAL A 234 35.30 -12.16 8.33
N MET A 235 34.23 -12.12 7.53
CA MET A 235 34.32 -12.26 6.07
C MET A 235 35.07 -11.09 5.43
N ASP A 236 34.79 -9.85 5.85
CA ASP A 236 35.51 -8.67 5.35
C ASP A 236 37.00 -8.75 5.67
N LEU A 237 37.36 -9.19 6.89
CA LEU A 237 38.75 -9.42 7.28
C LEU A 237 39.43 -10.51 6.43
N CYS A 238 38.75 -11.62 6.15
CA CYS A 238 39.28 -12.66 5.26
C CYS A 238 39.62 -12.09 3.88
N GLN A 239 38.70 -11.31 3.29
CA GLN A 239 38.92 -10.69 1.98
C GLN A 239 40.09 -9.70 1.98
N VAL A 240 40.30 -8.97 3.08
CA VAL A 240 41.44 -8.06 3.22
C VAL A 240 42.75 -8.85 3.28
N PHE A 241 42.81 -9.95 4.04
CA PHE A 241 44.03 -10.77 4.11
C PHE A 241 44.31 -11.52 2.80
N ASP A 242 43.27 -11.95 2.07
CA ASP A 242 43.41 -12.57 0.75
C ASP A 242 44.02 -11.62 -0.30
N GLN A 243 43.83 -10.31 -0.14
CA GLN A 243 44.42 -9.31 -1.04
C GLN A 243 45.90 -9.05 -0.75
N GLU A 244 46.38 -9.39 0.45
CA GLU A 244 47.72 -9.06 0.94
C GLU A 244 48.58 -10.31 1.17
N LEU A 245 48.29 -11.41 0.45
CA LEU A 245 49.01 -12.70 0.59
C LEU A 245 50.51 -12.55 0.34
N ASP A 246 50.88 -11.93 -0.79
CA ASP A 246 52.28 -11.78 -1.19
C ASP A 246 53.04 -10.80 -0.27
N ALA A 247 52.42 -9.68 0.08
CA ALA A 247 53.04 -8.61 0.86
C ALA A 247 53.33 -9.03 2.32
N LEU A 248 52.49 -9.90 2.87
CA LEU A 248 52.60 -10.40 4.25
C LEU A 248 53.19 -11.81 4.34
N GLU A 249 53.63 -12.40 3.23
CA GLU A 249 54.16 -13.77 3.16
C GLU A 249 53.18 -14.83 3.71
N ILE A 250 51.89 -14.66 3.41
CA ILE A 250 50.82 -15.60 3.80
C ILE A 250 50.67 -16.65 2.70
N GLU A 251 50.77 -17.93 3.07
CA GLU A 251 50.52 -19.06 2.17
C GLU A 251 49.02 -19.23 1.88
N THR A 252 48.20 -19.23 2.94
CA THR A 252 46.75 -19.36 2.84
C THR A 252 46.05 -18.63 3.99
N VAL A 253 44.88 -18.05 3.70
CA VAL A 253 43.92 -17.55 4.68
C VAL A 253 42.79 -18.56 4.77
N GLN A 254 42.57 -19.12 5.96
CA GLN A 254 41.50 -20.07 6.20
C GLN A 254 40.47 -19.46 7.16
N LYS A 255 39.23 -19.27 6.69
CA LYS A 255 38.08 -19.02 7.57
C LYS A 255 37.74 -20.33 8.29
N GLU A 256 37.73 -20.30 9.61
CA GLU A 256 37.37 -21.45 10.43
C GLU A 256 35.86 -21.73 10.39
N THR A 257 35.48 -22.97 10.65
CA THR A 257 34.07 -23.34 10.77
C THR A 257 33.55 -22.90 12.14
N ILE A 258 32.97 -21.71 12.19
CA ILE A 258 32.51 -21.07 13.43
C ILE A 258 31.22 -21.73 13.94
N HIS A 259 31.21 -22.14 15.20
CA HIS A 259 29.99 -22.63 15.84
C HIS A 259 28.91 -21.54 15.86
N PRO A 260 27.63 -21.82 15.53
CA PRO A 260 26.59 -20.79 15.36
C PRO A 260 26.40 -19.87 16.57
N ARG A 261 26.72 -20.33 17.78
CA ARG A 261 26.56 -19.57 19.02
C ARG A 261 27.83 -18.86 19.51
N LYS A 262 28.97 -19.03 18.84
CA LYS A 262 30.28 -18.51 19.28
C LYS A 262 30.26 -16.99 19.44
N SER A 263 29.64 -16.29 18.48
CA SER A 263 29.60 -14.83 18.45
C SER A 263 29.07 -14.18 19.74
N TYR A 264 28.21 -14.86 20.49
CA TYR A 264 27.63 -14.37 21.75
C TYR A 264 27.96 -15.27 22.95
N LYS A 265 28.97 -16.12 22.84
CA LYS A 265 29.47 -16.93 23.96
C LYS A 265 30.55 -16.13 24.70
N MET A 266 30.20 -15.56 25.86
CA MET A 266 31.05 -14.58 26.56
C MET A 266 32.05 -15.17 27.57
N ASN A 267 32.09 -16.51 27.69
CA ASN A 267 32.92 -17.22 28.66
C ASN A 267 34.10 -17.99 28.05
N SER A 268 34.07 -18.27 26.75
CA SER A 268 35.14 -19.01 26.04
C SER A 268 35.02 -18.74 24.54
N SER A 269 36.11 -18.85 23.80
CA SER A 269 36.13 -18.58 22.36
C SER A 269 36.98 -19.60 21.56
N CYS A 270 37.01 -19.41 20.25
CA CYS A 270 37.86 -20.11 19.30
C CYS A 270 38.29 -19.14 18.19
N ALA A 271 39.32 -19.51 17.42
CA ALA A 271 39.75 -18.75 16.25
C ALA A 271 38.64 -18.67 15.19
N ASP A 272 38.52 -17.52 14.52
CA ASP A 272 37.62 -17.32 13.37
C ASP A 272 38.38 -17.40 12.04
N ILE A 273 39.63 -16.93 12.03
CA ILE A 273 40.52 -16.91 10.86
C ILE A 273 41.86 -17.49 11.29
N LEU A 274 42.44 -18.32 10.44
CA LEU A 274 43.78 -18.87 10.61
C LEU A 274 44.62 -18.50 9.38
N LEU A 275 45.76 -17.85 9.63
CA LEU A 275 46.76 -17.52 8.62
C LEU A 275 47.92 -18.51 8.71
N PHE A 276 48.36 -19.01 7.56
CA PHE A 276 49.53 -19.87 7.43
C PHE A 276 50.68 -19.10 6.80
N ALA A 277 51.86 -19.13 7.40
CA ALA A 277 53.03 -18.45 6.86
C ALA A 277 53.68 -19.26 5.74
N ALA A 278 54.11 -18.60 4.66
CA ALA A 278 54.90 -19.25 3.60
C ALA A 278 56.24 -19.82 4.13
N TYR A 279 56.80 -19.20 5.17
CA TYR A 279 57.98 -19.71 5.87
C TYR A 279 57.83 -19.61 7.39
N LYS A 280 58.20 -18.47 7.99
CA LYS A 280 58.06 -18.19 9.43
C LYS A 280 58.02 -16.68 9.65
N TRP A 281 57.08 -16.24 10.48
CA TRP A 281 57.01 -14.84 10.90
C TRP A 281 57.76 -14.61 12.22
N PRO A 282 58.60 -13.56 12.31
CA PRO A 282 59.07 -13.08 13.60
C PRO A 282 57.90 -12.42 14.35
N MET A 283 57.71 -12.80 15.61
CA MET A 283 56.53 -12.41 16.39
C MET A 283 56.91 -11.40 17.47
N SER A 284 56.02 -10.45 17.75
CA SER A 284 56.13 -9.54 18.89
C SER A 284 55.55 -10.14 20.17
N LYS A 285 55.87 -9.54 21.31
CA LYS A 285 55.06 -9.72 22.53
C LYS A 285 53.65 -9.15 22.32
N PRO A 286 52.63 -9.65 23.03
CA PRO A 286 51.28 -9.12 22.91
C PRO A 286 51.21 -7.63 23.29
N SER A 287 50.75 -6.80 22.36
CA SER A 287 50.60 -5.34 22.53
C SER A 287 49.26 -4.88 21.95
N LEU A 288 48.84 -3.66 22.30
CA LEU A 288 47.64 -3.06 21.73
C LEU A 288 47.87 -2.64 20.28
N MET A 289 46.79 -2.57 19.52
CA MET A 289 46.81 -2.09 18.13
C MET A 289 47.39 -0.66 18.02
N ALA A 290 47.14 0.20 19.01
CA ALA A 290 47.63 1.58 19.04
C ALA A 290 49.10 1.73 19.47
N ASP A 291 49.71 0.69 20.03
CA ASP A 291 51.10 0.72 20.47
C ASP A 291 52.03 0.72 19.24
N THR A 292 53.05 1.60 19.25
CA THR A 292 53.95 1.82 18.11
C THR A 292 55.32 1.13 18.25
N ASN A 293 55.71 0.74 19.46
CA ASN A 293 57.05 0.21 19.77
C ASN A 293 57.02 -1.33 19.93
N ASP A 294 56.76 -2.04 18.84
CA ASP A 294 56.86 -3.51 18.85
C ASP A 294 58.31 -3.97 18.63
N MET A 295 58.76 -4.90 19.47
CA MET A 295 60.00 -5.64 19.24
C MET A 295 59.66 -7.10 18.91
N PHE A 296 60.27 -7.64 17.83
CA PHE A 296 59.95 -8.93 17.24
C PHE A 296 60.89 -10.06 17.69
N ASP A 297 61.09 -10.17 19.00
CA ASP A 297 62.05 -11.07 19.66
C ASP A 297 61.41 -12.38 20.19
N GLN A 298 60.11 -12.62 19.92
CA GLN A 298 59.47 -13.89 20.26
C GLN A 298 59.83 -15.01 19.27
N LYS A 299 59.60 -16.26 19.70
CA LYS A 299 59.84 -17.44 18.88
C LYS A 299 59.03 -17.33 17.57
N PRO A 300 59.67 -17.50 16.39
CA PRO A 300 58.96 -17.41 15.12
C PRO A 300 57.85 -18.45 15.00
N GLY A 301 56.72 -18.05 14.44
CA GLY A 301 55.53 -18.89 14.25
C GLY A 301 55.20 -19.10 12.78
N ASN A 302 54.48 -20.18 12.47
CA ASN A 302 53.97 -20.49 11.13
C ASN A 302 52.43 -20.47 11.03
N LYS A 303 51.74 -20.32 12.17
CA LYS A 303 50.28 -20.23 12.26
C LYS A 303 49.90 -19.04 13.11
N TYR A 304 48.99 -18.22 12.62
CA TYR A 304 48.52 -17.02 13.31
C TYR A 304 47.00 -16.95 13.28
N TRP A 305 46.37 -16.89 14.45
CA TRP A 305 44.90 -16.86 14.54
C TRP A 305 44.36 -15.46 14.79
N ILE A 306 43.10 -15.25 14.39
CA ILE A 306 42.34 -14.03 14.63
C ILE A 306 41.00 -14.42 15.26
N ASP A 307 40.66 -13.79 16.37
CA ASP A 307 39.38 -13.93 17.05
C ASP A 307 38.65 -12.58 17.12
N VAL A 308 37.46 -12.50 16.54
CA VAL A 308 36.57 -11.33 16.58
C VAL A 308 35.58 -11.50 17.72
N GLN A 309 35.63 -10.56 18.68
CA GLN A 309 34.74 -10.47 19.82
C GLN A 309 33.80 -9.28 19.68
N LEU A 310 32.49 -9.54 19.79
CA LEU A 310 31.49 -8.49 19.85
C LEU A 310 31.11 -8.20 21.29
N ARG A 311 30.85 -6.93 21.60
CA ARG A 311 30.44 -6.47 22.92
C ARG A 311 29.29 -5.47 22.81
N TRP A 312 28.48 -5.41 23.85
CA TRP A 312 27.57 -4.29 24.08
C TRP A 312 27.93 -3.62 25.41
N GLY A 313 28.65 -2.50 25.36
CA GLY A 313 29.11 -1.78 26.55
C GLY A 313 28.00 -1.02 27.29
N ASP A 314 28.32 -0.58 28.50
CA ASP A 314 27.51 0.33 29.32
C ASP A 314 28.35 1.53 29.76
N TYR A 315 27.75 2.48 30.48
CA TYR A 315 28.45 3.70 30.90
C TYR A 315 29.66 3.40 31.81
N ASP A 316 29.54 2.41 32.70
CA ASP A 316 30.61 2.06 33.64
C ASP A 316 31.76 1.30 32.94
N SER A 317 31.44 0.56 31.88
CA SER A 317 32.39 -0.27 31.15
C SER A 317 32.12 -0.26 29.65
N HIS A 318 32.83 0.62 28.95
CA HIS A 318 32.87 0.71 27.48
C HIS A 318 34.29 0.93 26.93
N ASP A 319 35.32 0.91 27.79
CA ASP A 319 36.72 0.86 27.35
C ASP A 319 36.98 -0.50 26.66
N ILE A 320 37.13 -0.44 25.34
CA ILE A 320 37.31 -1.62 24.49
C ILE A 320 38.74 -2.17 24.58
N GLU A 321 39.76 -1.35 24.82
CA GLU A 321 41.16 -1.77 24.89
C GLU A 321 41.39 -2.65 26.11
N ARG A 322 40.89 -2.19 27.27
CA ARG A 322 40.95 -2.97 28.51
C ARG A 322 40.20 -4.29 28.38
N TYR A 323 39.06 -4.28 27.68
CA TYR A 323 38.26 -5.48 27.46
C TYR A 323 38.98 -6.51 26.60
N VAL A 324 39.51 -6.13 25.43
CA VAL A 324 40.18 -7.08 24.52
C VAL A 324 41.43 -7.66 25.16
N ARG A 325 42.19 -6.84 25.90
CA ARG A 325 43.37 -7.32 26.63
C ARG A 325 42.99 -8.34 27.71
N ALA A 326 41.98 -8.04 28.52
CA ALA A 326 41.51 -8.95 29.55
C ALA A 326 41.04 -10.28 28.94
N LYS A 327 40.20 -10.22 27.89
CA LYS A 327 39.68 -11.42 27.22
C LYS A 327 40.75 -12.23 26.50
N PHE A 328 41.73 -11.59 25.88
CA PHE A 328 42.86 -12.29 25.27
C PHE A 328 43.64 -13.08 26.32
N LEU A 329 43.99 -12.45 27.44
CA LEU A 329 44.73 -13.11 28.51
C LEU A 329 43.89 -14.23 29.17
N ASP A 330 42.61 -13.99 29.42
CA ASP A 330 41.70 -15.00 29.97
C ASP A 330 41.59 -16.20 29.03
N TYR A 331 41.31 -16.00 27.74
CA TYR A 331 41.06 -17.11 26.80
C TYR A 331 42.33 -17.83 26.35
N THR A 332 43.50 -17.19 26.37
CA THR A 332 44.75 -17.87 26.01
C THR A 332 45.36 -18.64 27.17
N THR A 333 44.97 -18.34 28.41
CA THR A 333 45.42 -19.06 29.62
C THR A 333 44.42 -20.10 30.11
N ASP A 334 43.14 -19.94 29.79
CA ASP A 334 42.06 -20.88 30.14
C ASP A 334 42.06 -22.12 29.23
N ASN A 335 41.88 -23.30 29.84
CA ASN A 335 41.85 -24.58 29.13
C ASN A 335 40.51 -24.85 28.41
N MET A 336 39.45 -24.05 28.63
CA MET A 336 38.18 -24.20 27.90
C MET A 336 38.22 -23.62 26.49
N SER A 337 39.09 -22.64 26.24
CA SER A 337 39.26 -22.02 24.91
C SER A 337 40.43 -22.68 24.20
N ILE A 338 40.24 -23.04 22.93
CA ILE A 338 41.25 -23.77 22.16
C ILE A 338 41.61 -22.92 20.94
N TYR A 339 42.88 -22.52 20.86
CA TYR A 339 43.45 -21.84 19.70
C TYR A 339 44.48 -22.73 18.98
N PRO A 340 44.57 -22.67 17.65
CA PRO A 340 45.47 -23.53 16.88
C PRO A 340 46.98 -23.25 17.08
N SER A 341 47.33 -22.10 17.63
CA SER A 341 48.71 -21.71 17.94
C SER A 341 48.73 -20.72 19.13
N PRO A 342 49.87 -20.53 19.81
CA PRO A 342 49.97 -19.56 20.92
C PRO A 342 50.03 -18.09 20.45
N THR A 343 50.15 -17.84 19.15
CA THR A 343 50.33 -16.51 18.56
C THR A 343 49.12 -16.12 17.73
N GLY A 344 48.52 -14.97 18.04
CA GLY A 344 47.38 -14.44 17.30
C GLY A 344 46.94 -13.09 17.84
N MET A 345 45.82 -12.58 17.31
CA MET A 345 45.19 -11.34 17.79
C MET A 345 43.71 -11.52 18.07
N MET A 346 43.24 -10.80 19.08
CA MET A 346 41.83 -10.63 19.38
C MET A 346 41.38 -9.23 19.03
N ILE A 347 40.35 -9.12 18.19
CA ILE A 347 39.73 -7.87 17.77
C ILE A 347 38.41 -7.72 18.53
N GLY A 348 38.24 -6.64 19.28
CA GLY A 348 37.00 -6.33 19.98
C GLY A 348 36.24 -5.19 19.31
N VAL A 349 34.93 -5.34 19.18
CA VAL A 349 34.02 -4.31 18.67
C VAL A 349 32.89 -4.06 19.67
N ASP A 350 32.79 -2.85 20.19
CA ASP A 350 31.67 -2.39 21.00
C ASP A 350 30.56 -1.85 20.09
N LEU A 351 29.44 -2.59 20.03
CA LEU A 351 28.29 -2.27 19.21
C LEU A 351 27.44 -1.12 19.77
N CYS A 352 27.51 -0.86 21.09
CA CYS A 352 26.77 0.22 21.74
C CYS A 352 27.47 1.57 21.53
N TYR A 353 28.80 1.57 21.56
CA TYR A 353 29.62 2.78 21.45
C TYR A 353 30.33 2.94 20.08
N ASN A 354 30.19 1.98 19.16
CA ASN A 354 30.91 1.94 17.87
C ASN A 354 32.44 2.06 18.03
N LEU A 355 32.99 1.53 19.12
CA LEU A 355 34.43 1.51 19.39
C LEU A 355 35.03 0.17 18.96
N HIS A 356 36.30 0.16 18.59
CA HIS A 356 37.03 -1.07 18.29
C HIS A 356 38.49 -0.94 18.73
N SER A 357 39.09 -2.08 19.08
CA SER A 357 40.53 -2.19 19.32
C SER A 357 40.96 -3.64 19.14
N ALA A 358 42.25 -3.91 19.14
CA ALA A 358 42.78 -5.26 19.15
C ALA A 358 43.98 -5.39 20.09
N TYR A 359 44.15 -6.61 20.61
CA TYR A 359 45.29 -6.98 21.45
C TYR A 359 45.78 -8.37 21.05
N GLY A 360 47.10 -8.52 20.94
CA GLY A 360 47.70 -9.79 20.57
C GLY A 360 49.12 -9.65 20.09
N ASN A 361 49.67 -10.75 19.59
CA ASN A 361 50.99 -10.77 18.96
C ASN A 361 50.92 -10.11 17.59
N TRP A 362 52.02 -9.53 17.12
CA TRP A 362 52.10 -8.92 15.80
C TRP A 362 53.30 -9.47 15.04
N PHE A 363 53.14 -9.68 13.75
CA PHE A 363 54.24 -9.88 12.80
C PHE A 363 54.36 -8.65 11.89
N PRO A 364 55.49 -8.45 11.20
CA PRO A 364 55.70 -7.26 10.37
C PRO A 364 54.55 -7.04 9.37
N GLY A 365 53.99 -5.82 9.33
CA GLY A 365 52.91 -5.43 8.41
C GLY A 365 51.48 -5.65 8.91
N ILE A 366 51.20 -6.70 9.70
CA ILE A 366 49.81 -7.08 10.07
C ILE A 366 49.09 -6.03 10.93
N LYS A 367 49.83 -5.34 11.80
CA LYS A 367 49.28 -4.28 12.66
C LYS A 367 48.75 -3.11 11.83
N ALA A 368 49.56 -2.61 10.90
CA ALA A 368 49.18 -1.50 10.02
C ALA A 368 47.98 -1.86 9.14
N LEU A 369 47.98 -3.09 8.59
CA LEU A 369 46.86 -3.58 7.79
C LEU A 369 45.57 -3.66 8.62
N SER A 370 45.66 -4.20 9.84
CA SER A 370 44.50 -4.35 10.73
C SER A 370 43.89 -3.01 11.14
N ILE A 371 44.71 -1.98 11.38
CA ILE A 371 44.24 -0.60 11.65
C ILE A 371 43.43 -0.07 10.47
N GLN A 372 43.98 -0.17 9.25
CA GLN A 372 43.32 0.32 8.04
C GLN A 372 42.04 -0.47 7.72
N ALA A 373 42.10 -1.80 7.87
CA ALA A 373 41.00 -2.70 7.65
C ALA A 373 39.83 -2.39 8.59
N MET A 374 40.08 -2.34 9.90
CA MET A 374 39.04 -2.09 10.90
C MET A 374 38.44 -0.69 10.77
N ALA A 375 39.22 0.33 10.45
CA ALA A 375 38.69 1.66 10.18
C ALA A 375 37.71 1.66 8.98
N LYS A 376 38.03 0.92 7.91
CA LYS A 376 37.17 0.79 6.73
C LYS A 376 35.93 -0.07 7.01
N ILE A 377 36.09 -1.21 7.68
CA ILE A 377 35.00 -2.11 8.07
C ILE A 377 34.01 -1.36 8.97
N MET A 378 34.49 -0.67 10.00
CA MET A 378 33.61 0.10 10.88
C MET A 378 32.86 1.20 10.14
N LYS A 379 33.39 1.75 9.05
CA LYS A 379 32.69 2.77 8.26
C LYS A 379 31.67 2.17 7.29
N SER A 380 32.03 1.10 6.58
CA SER A 380 31.32 0.65 5.38
C SER A 380 30.66 -0.73 5.51
N ASN A 381 30.80 -1.43 6.64
CA ASN A 381 30.22 -2.75 6.80
C ASN A 381 28.67 -2.70 6.78
N PRO A 382 28.01 -3.50 5.90
CA PRO A 382 26.56 -3.47 5.76
C PRO A 382 25.81 -3.91 7.04
N ALA A 383 26.33 -4.88 7.78
CA ALA A 383 25.67 -5.36 9.00
C ALA A 383 25.73 -4.30 10.11
N MET A 384 26.85 -3.59 10.23
CA MET A 384 26.99 -2.43 11.11
C MET A 384 26.07 -1.27 10.70
N TYR A 385 25.91 -1.03 9.39
CA TYR A 385 24.96 -0.05 8.88
C TYR A 385 23.52 -0.40 9.30
N VAL A 386 23.09 -1.64 9.11
CA VAL A 386 21.76 -2.12 9.54
C VAL A 386 21.56 -1.96 11.04
N LEU A 387 22.57 -2.24 11.85
CA LEU A 387 22.52 -2.01 13.31
C LEU A 387 22.26 -0.52 13.60
N ARG A 388 23.06 0.38 13.02
CA ARG A 388 22.95 1.84 13.22
C ARG A 388 21.60 2.36 12.78
N GLU A 389 21.10 1.95 11.63
CA GLU A 389 19.78 2.34 11.13
C GLU A 389 18.64 1.85 12.05
N ARG A 390 18.73 0.63 12.57
CA ARG A 390 17.74 0.15 13.55
C ARG A 390 17.79 0.92 14.86
N VAL A 391 18.97 1.31 15.32
CA VAL A 391 19.14 2.17 16.50
C VAL A 391 18.52 3.54 16.23
N ARG A 392 18.85 4.20 15.10
CA ARG A 392 18.29 5.50 14.68
C ARG A 392 16.76 5.47 14.58
N LYS A 393 16.19 4.46 13.90
CA LYS A 393 14.74 4.25 13.79
C LYS A 393 14.07 4.02 15.15
N SER A 394 14.70 3.25 16.03
CA SER A 394 14.16 2.98 17.38
C SER A 394 14.24 4.22 18.29
N LEU A 395 15.24 5.06 18.09
CA LEU A 395 15.38 6.36 18.75
C LEU A 395 14.54 7.46 18.07
N GLN A 396 13.98 7.22 16.87
CA GLN A 396 13.28 8.21 16.06
C GLN A 396 14.13 9.48 15.83
N LEU A 397 15.39 9.25 15.47
CA LEU A 397 16.39 10.31 15.33
C LEU A 397 16.86 10.37 13.87
N TYR A 398 16.75 11.55 13.27
CA TYR A 398 17.04 11.76 11.84
C TYR A 398 18.08 12.88 11.67
N SER A 399 18.86 12.77 10.60
CA SER A 399 19.79 13.80 10.14
C SER A 399 19.22 14.53 8.93
N SER A 400 19.61 15.79 8.75
CA SER A 400 19.33 16.57 7.55
C SER A 400 20.21 16.23 6.33
N GLU A 401 21.17 15.31 6.48
CA GLU A 401 22.09 14.90 5.40
C GLU A 401 21.41 14.05 4.31
N PRO A 402 21.85 14.14 3.04
CA PRO A 402 21.21 13.46 1.92
C PRO A 402 21.47 11.95 1.94
N THR A 403 20.39 11.17 1.98
CA THR A 403 20.39 9.74 1.61
C THR A 403 20.38 9.60 0.09
N GLU A 404 20.74 8.43 -0.44
CA GLU A 404 20.61 8.17 -1.88
C GLU A 404 19.18 8.49 -2.35
N PRO A 405 19.02 9.24 -3.47
CA PRO A 405 17.71 9.70 -3.90
C PRO A 405 16.84 8.52 -4.31
N TYR A 406 15.59 8.55 -3.86
CA TYR A 406 14.58 7.58 -4.28
C TYR A 406 14.31 7.72 -5.78
N LEU A 407 13.76 6.66 -6.39
CA LEU A 407 13.27 6.75 -7.76
C LEU A 407 12.10 7.74 -7.82
N SER A 408 12.26 8.79 -8.61
CA SER A 408 11.31 9.87 -8.85
C SER A 408 11.15 10.11 -10.36
N SER A 409 10.28 11.05 -10.76
CA SER A 409 10.13 11.41 -12.18
C SER A 409 11.38 12.10 -12.77
N GLN A 410 12.28 12.60 -11.93
CA GLN A 410 13.49 13.31 -12.35
C GLN A 410 14.63 12.36 -12.73
N ASN A 411 14.83 11.27 -11.98
CA ASN A 411 15.88 10.27 -12.21
C ASN A 411 15.37 8.98 -12.91
N TYR A 412 14.13 9.00 -13.42
CA TYR A 412 13.48 7.89 -14.10
C TYR A 412 14.30 7.29 -15.27
N GLY A 413 15.14 8.11 -15.93
CA GLY A 413 16.02 7.66 -17.01
C GLY A 413 17.12 6.68 -16.60
N GLU A 414 17.52 6.67 -15.32
CA GLU A 414 18.57 5.78 -14.80
C GLU A 414 18.21 4.28 -14.90
N LEU A 415 16.91 3.99 -14.97
CA LEU A 415 16.38 2.62 -15.10
C LEU A 415 16.87 1.88 -16.35
N PHE A 416 17.29 2.63 -17.38
CA PHE A 416 17.67 2.09 -18.69
C PHE A 416 19.18 2.17 -18.94
N SER A 417 19.96 2.31 -17.87
CA SER A 417 21.43 2.26 -17.92
C SER A 417 21.95 0.85 -18.23
N SER A 418 23.27 0.72 -18.36
CA SER A 418 23.91 -0.59 -18.57
C SER A 418 23.78 -1.52 -17.35
N GLN A 419 23.46 -0.97 -16.17
CA GLN A 419 23.32 -1.73 -14.93
C GLN A 419 22.08 -2.62 -14.95
N ILE A 420 22.17 -3.79 -14.32
CA ILE A 420 21.02 -4.67 -14.09
C ILE A 420 20.25 -4.12 -12.90
N ILE A 421 19.02 -3.69 -13.14
CA ILE A 421 18.12 -3.09 -12.15
C ILE A 421 16.88 -3.97 -12.03
N TRP A 422 16.45 -4.28 -10.79
CA TRP A 422 15.21 -5.00 -10.55
C TRP A 422 14.21 -4.16 -9.77
N PHE A 423 12.95 -4.19 -10.19
CA PHE A 423 11.81 -3.81 -9.37
C PHE A 423 11.33 -5.00 -8.56
N VAL A 424 11.05 -4.79 -7.28
CA VAL A 424 10.40 -5.78 -6.41
C VAL A 424 9.08 -5.20 -5.91
N ASP A 425 7.96 -5.85 -6.26
CA ASP A 425 6.63 -5.52 -5.75
C ASP A 425 6.07 -6.65 -4.87
N ASP A 426 5.78 -6.30 -3.60
CA ASP A 426 5.24 -7.22 -2.59
C ASP A 426 3.71 -7.15 -2.45
N THR A 427 3.04 -6.33 -3.26
CA THR A 427 1.61 -6.00 -3.09
C THR A 427 0.71 -7.24 -3.18
N ASN A 428 1.01 -8.17 -4.07
CA ASN A 428 0.21 -9.38 -4.31
C ASN A 428 0.76 -10.64 -3.61
N VAL A 429 1.69 -10.51 -2.66
CA VAL A 429 2.29 -11.67 -1.98
C VAL A 429 1.34 -12.30 -0.99
N TYR A 430 0.72 -11.50 -0.12
CA TYR A 430 -0.27 -11.97 0.85
C TYR A 430 -1.65 -11.42 0.50
N ARG A 431 -2.49 -12.29 -0.05
CA ARG A 431 -3.84 -11.97 -0.53
C ARG A 431 -4.87 -12.74 0.29
N VAL A 432 -6.02 -12.10 0.53
CA VAL A 432 -7.11 -12.70 1.31
C VAL A 432 -8.46 -12.50 0.63
N THR A 433 -9.34 -13.50 0.75
CA THR A 433 -10.77 -13.34 0.52
C THR A 433 -11.46 -13.06 1.85
N ILE A 434 -12.34 -12.06 1.85
CA ILE A 434 -13.08 -11.64 3.04
C ILE A 434 -14.44 -12.33 3.02
N HIS A 435 -14.77 -13.04 4.09
CA HIS A 435 -16.06 -13.68 4.31
C HIS A 435 -16.70 -13.11 5.57
N LYS A 436 -17.91 -12.57 5.47
CA LYS A 436 -18.70 -12.16 6.62
C LYS A 436 -19.33 -13.41 7.26
N THR A 437 -19.07 -13.65 8.53
CA THR A 437 -19.71 -14.72 9.31
C THR A 437 -21.16 -14.36 9.60
N PHE A 438 -21.91 -15.35 10.04
CA PHE A 438 -23.31 -15.18 10.42
C PHE A 438 -23.49 -14.14 11.54
N GLU A 439 -22.56 -14.05 12.50
CA GLU A 439 -22.61 -13.02 13.56
C GLU A 439 -22.17 -11.62 13.08
N GLY A 440 -21.89 -11.47 11.79
CA GLY A 440 -21.45 -10.21 11.18
C GLY A 440 -19.95 -9.94 11.25
N ASN A 441 -19.15 -10.87 11.79
CA ASN A 441 -17.69 -10.71 11.86
C ASN A 441 -17.05 -10.92 10.48
N LEU A 442 -16.03 -10.12 10.15
CA LEU A 442 -15.25 -10.29 8.92
C LEU A 442 -14.12 -11.28 9.19
N THR A 443 -14.20 -12.47 8.59
CA THR A 443 -13.12 -13.47 8.57
C THR A 443 -12.35 -13.39 7.26
N THR A 444 -11.05 -13.67 7.31
CA THR A 444 -10.17 -13.64 6.13
C THR A 444 -9.63 -15.03 5.86
N LYS A 445 -9.68 -15.47 4.60
CA LYS A 445 -9.02 -16.70 4.14
C LYS A 445 -7.90 -16.35 3.17
N PRO A 446 -6.66 -16.83 3.39
CA PRO A 446 -5.56 -16.57 2.48
C PRO A 446 -5.77 -17.31 1.15
N ILE A 447 -5.36 -16.68 0.06
CA ILE A 447 -5.29 -17.28 -1.28
C ILE A 447 -3.85 -17.18 -1.80
N ASN A 448 -3.56 -17.89 -2.90
CA ASN A 448 -2.25 -17.83 -3.53
C ASN A 448 -1.89 -16.39 -3.92
N GLY A 449 -0.63 -16.05 -3.67
CA GLY A 449 -0.03 -14.78 -4.03
C GLY A 449 1.17 -14.96 -4.94
N ALA A 450 1.79 -13.85 -5.32
CA ALA A 450 3.02 -13.87 -6.08
C ALA A 450 3.91 -12.67 -5.75
N ILE A 451 5.22 -12.90 -5.75
CA ILE A 451 6.24 -11.85 -5.76
C ILE A 451 6.51 -11.50 -7.23
N PHE A 452 6.53 -10.20 -7.52
CA PHE A 452 6.79 -9.69 -8.85
C PHE A 452 8.17 -9.04 -8.87
N ILE A 453 9.14 -9.68 -9.55
CA ILE A 453 10.51 -9.18 -9.72
C ILE A 453 10.74 -8.89 -11.19
N PHE A 454 11.00 -7.64 -11.54
CA PHE A 454 10.97 -7.20 -12.94
C PHE A 454 12.20 -6.39 -13.34
N ASN A 455 12.83 -6.75 -14.46
CA ASN A 455 13.90 -5.99 -15.07
C ASN A 455 13.33 -5.02 -16.13
N PRO A 456 13.37 -3.70 -15.91
CA PRO A 456 12.76 -2.70 -16.79
C PRO A 456 13.54 -2.49 -18.10
N ARG A 457 14.77 -3.00 -18.22
CA ARG A 457 15.55 -2.88 -19.45
C ARG A 457 15.27 -4.04 -20.40
N SER A 458 15.30 -5.27 -19.89
CA SER A 458 15.12 -6.48 -20.71
C SER A 458 13.66 -6.91 -20.85
N GLY A 459 12.77 -6.49 -19.95
CA GLY A 459 11.40 -6.98 -19.88
C GLY A 459 11.24 -8.29 -19.12
N GLN A 460 12.33 -8.86 -18.60
CA GLN A 460 12.31 -10.13 -17.89
C GLN A 460 11.56 -10.00 -16.56
N LEU A 461 10.57 -10.86 -16.35
CA LEU A 461 9.76 -10.98 -15.15
C LEU A 461 10.02 -12.34 -14.50
N PHE A 462 10.53 -12.32 -13.26
CA PHE A 462 10.55 -13.47 -12.38
C PHE A 462 9.31 -13.41 -11.49
N LEU A 463 8.31 -14.25 -11.79
CA LEU A 463 7.08 -14.35 -11.04
C LEU A 463 7.17 -15.54 -10.08
N LYS A 464 7.46 -15.27 -8.81
CA LYS A 464 7.50 -16.31 -7.77
C LYS A 464 6.11 -16.49 -7.17
N ILE A 465 5.50 -17.65 -7.39
CA ILE A 465 4.20 -17.99 -6.80
C ILE A 465 4.40 -18.45 -5.36
N ILE A 466 3.60 -17.86 -4.46
CA ILE A 466 3.57 -18.19 -3.03
C ILE A 466 2.24 -18.86 -2.72
N HIS A 467 2.30 -20.17 -2.48
CA HIS A 467 1.16 -21.00 -2.17
C HIS A 467 0.65 -20.77 -0.73
N THR A 468 -0.64 -21.03 -0.51
CA THR A 468 -1.29 -20.83 0.80
C THR A 468 -0.66 -21.62 1.96
N SER A 469 0.05 -22.72 1.67
CA SER A 469 0.74 -23.53 2.67
C SER A 469 1.80 -22.74 3.46
N VAL A 470 2.40 -21.70 2.88
CA VAL A 470 3.38 -20.83 3.56
C VAL A 470 2.76 -20.09 4.75
N TRP A 471 1.45 -19.82 4.71
CA TRP A 471 0.74 -19.09 5.75
C TRP A 471 0.19 -20.00 6.85
N ALA A 472 0.22 -21.32 6.67
CA ALA A 472 -0.37 -22.28 7.59
C ALA A 472 0.38 -22.27 8.95
N GLY A 473 -0.38 -22.15 10.05
CA GLY A 473 0.17 -22.13 11.41
C GLY A 473 0.88 -20.83 11.81
N GLN A 474 0.98 -19.84 10.93
CA GLN A 474 1.69 -18.59 11.18
C GLN A 474 0.77 -17.47 11.65
N LYS A 475 1.32 -16.51 12.41
CA LYS A 475 0.62 -15.29 12.86
C LYS A 475 1.34 -14.04 12.32
N ARG A 476 0.64 -12.90 12.28
CA ARG A 476 1.15 -11.62 11.74
C ARG A 476 1.60 -11.72 10.28
N LEU A 477 0.74 -12.32 9.46
CA LEU A 477 1.01 -12.68 8.07
C LEU A 477 1.45 -11.51 7.18
N SER A 478 0.95 -10.29 7.41
CA SER A 478 1.38 -9.10 6.65
C SER A 478 2.85 -8.73 6.88
N GLN A 479 3.39 -9.02 8.07
CA GLN A 479 4.82 -8.85 8.33
C GLN A 479 5.60 -10.00 7.71
N LEU A 480 5.14 -11.24 7.91
CA LEU A 480 5.76 -12.45 7.35
C LEU A 480 5.88 -12.37 5.83
N ALA A 481 4.88 -11.83 5.13
CA ALA A 481 4.88 -11.65 3.68
C ALA A 481 6.11 -10.86 3.19
N LYS A 482 6.48 -9.78 3.90
CA LYS A 482 7.64 -8.95 3.55
C LYS A 482 8.96 -9.69 3.74
N TRP A 483 9.09 -10.40 4.87
CA TRP A 483 10.28 -11.20 5.17
C TRP A 483 10.43 -12.36 4.18
N LYS A 484 9.33 -13.06 3.89
CA LYS A 484 9.33 -14.14 2.89
C LYS A 484 9.67 -13.61 1.50
N THR A 485 9.18 -12.43 1.15
CA THR A 485 9.55 -11.77 -0.11
C THR A 485 11.05 -11.50 -0.19
N ALA A 486 11.63 -10.92 0.86
CA ALA A 486 13.07 -10.63 0.89
C ALA A 486 13.92 -11.91 0.87
N GLU A 487 13.48 -12.96 1.56
CA GLU A 487 14.13 -14.27 1.53
C GLU A 487 14.16 -14.87 0.11
N GLU A 488 13.02 -14.89 -0.59
CA GLU A 488 12.92 -15.42 -1.95
C GLU A 488 13.68 -14.56 -2.97
N VAL A 489 13.71 -13.23 -2.80
CA VAL A 489 14.54 -12.34 -3.62
C VAL A 489 16.02 -12.64 -3.40
N ALA A 490 16.49 -12.78 -2.16
CA ALA A 490 17.87 -13.12 -1.87
C ALA A 490 18.24 -14.53 -2.37
N ALA A 491 17.33 -15.49 -2.29
CA ALA A 491 17.51 -16.82 -2.87
C ALA A 491 17.65 -16.77 -4.40
N LEU A 492 16.85 -15.93 -5.09
CA LEU A 492 16.98 -15.72 -6.52
C LEU A 492 18.33 -15.09 -6.88
N VAL A 493 18.78 -14.07 -6.16
CA VAL A 493 20.11 -13.46 -6.37
C VAL A 493 21.23 -14.51 -6.21
N ARG A 494 21.16 -15.37 -5.18
CA ARG A 494 22.13 -16.47 -4.98
C ARG A 494 22.13 -17.49 -6.12
N SER A 495 20.99 -17.69 -6.80
CA SER A 495 20.88 -18.65 -7.89
C SER A 495 21.47 -18.14 -9.22
N LEU A 496 21.73 -16.84 -9.34
CA LEU A 496 22.27 -16.24 -10.56
C LEU A 496 23.80 -16.10 -10.51
N PRO A 497 24.48 -16.27 -11.66
CA PRO A 497 25.88 -15.91 -11.81
C PRO A 497 26.14 -14.43 -11.48
N VAL A 498 27.35 -14.09 -11.04
CA VAL A 498 27.70 -12.74 -10.56
C VAL A 498 27.50 -11.66 -11.64
N GLU A 499 27.62 -12.05 -12.91
CA GLU A 499 27.42 -11.20 -14.09
C GLU A 499 25.94 -10.80 -14.30
N GLU A 500 25.01 -11.68 -13.88
CA GLU A 500 23.57 -11.48 -14.02
C GLU A 500 22.92 -10.91 -12.75
N GLN A 501 23.68 -10.81 -11.65
CA GLN A 501 23.18 -10.25 -10.40
C GLN A 501 22.85 -8.76 -10.54
N PRO A 502 21.73 -8.31 -9.95
CA PRO A 502 21.34 -6.90 -10.01
C PRO A 502 22.36 -6.03 -9.27
N LYS A 503 22.68 -4.87 -9.84
CA LYS A 503 23.46 -3.83 -9.14
C LYS A 503 22.59 -2.92 -8.29
N ARG A 504 21.29 -2.80 -8.65
CA ARG A 504 20.30 -2.01 -7.92
C ARG A 504 18.97 -2.74 -7.84
N VAL A 505 18.39 -2.77 -6.64
CA VAL A 505 17.04 -3.28 -6.38
C VAL A 505 16.16 -2.12 -5.90
N ILE A 506 15.08 -1.87 -6.63
CA ILE A 506 14.11 -0.81 -6.34
C ILE A 506 12.85 -1.44 -5.79
N VAL A 507 12.47 -1.06 -4.57
CA VAL A 507 11.21 -1.53 -3.96
C VAL A 507 10.08 -0.55 -4.21
N THR A 508 8.91 -1.07 -4.57
CA THR A 508 7.69 -0.25 -4.72
C THR A 508 7.16 0.27 -3.39
N ARG A 509 7.41 -0.45 -2.29
CA ARG A 509 6.87 -0.15 -0.95
C ARG A 509 7.98 -0.06 0.08
N LYS A 510 8.05 1.06 0.81
CA LYS A 510 9.08 1.34 1.83
C LYS A 510 9.23 0.23 2.89
N GLY A 511 8.16 -0.50 3.18
CA GLY A 511 8.19 -1.61 4.13
C GLY A 511 9.07 -2.81 3.72
N MET A 512 9.54 -2.86 2.47
CA MET A 512 10.43 -3.89 1.95
C MET A 512 11.92 -3.54 2.06
N LEU A 513 12.28 -2.28 2.38
CA LEU A 513 13.67 -1.85 2.54
C LEU A 513 14.36 -2.65 3.66
N ASP A 514 13.85 -2.57 4.90
CA ASP A 514 14.50 -3.26 6.03
C ASP A 514 14.66 -4.78 5.81
N PRO A 515 13.64 -5.53 5.34
CA PRO A 515 13.83 -6.96 5.12
C PRO A 515 14.86 -7.29 4.04
N LEU A 516 14.90 -6.53 2.93
CA LEU A 516 15.88 -6.76 1.87
C LEU A 516 17.30 -6.41 2.31
N GLU A 517 17.50 -5.28 3.00
CA GLU A 517 18.80 -4.90 3.57
C GLU A 517 19.38 -6.01 4.45
N VAL A 518 18.53 -6.70 5.21
CA VAL A 518 18.93 -7.78 6.12
C VAL A 518 19.23 -9.10 5.41
N HIS A 519 18.49 -9.40 4.34
CA HIS A 519 18.64 -10.65 3.59
C HIS A 519 19.71 -10.57 2.50
N LEU A 520 20.06 -9.38 2.04
CA LEU A 520 21.10 -9.10 1.05
C LEU A 520 22.43 -8.65 1.68
N LEU A 521 22.64 -8.86 2.99
CA LEU A 521 23.92 -8.55 3.65
C LEU A 521 25.11 -9.30 3.03
N ASP A 522 24.88 -10.48 2.48
CA ASP A 522 25.88 -11.27 1.75
C ASP A 522 26.28 -10.63 0.41
N PHE A 523 25.54 -9.60 -0.03
CA PHE A 523 25.69 -8.92 -1.33
C PHE A 523 25.90 -7.40 -1.16
N PRO A 524 27.04 -6.95 -0.63
CA PRO A 524 27.30 -5.55 -0.30
C PRO A 524 27.26 -4.60 -1.52
N ASN A 525 27.45 -5.15 -2.72
CA ASN A 525 27.49 -4.38 -3.97
C ASN A 525 26.10 -4.07 -4.55
N ILE A 526 25.02 -4.58 -3.94
CA ILE A 526 23.65 -4.38 -4.41
C ILE A 526 23.04 -3.19 -3.68
N VAL A 527 22.74 -2.13 -4.43
CA VAL A 527 22.13 -0.92 -3.90
C VAL A 527 20.62 -1.13 -3.74
N ILE A 528 20.07 -0.88 -2.55
CA ILE A 528 18.62 -1.03 -2.28
C ILE A 528 18.01 0.36 -2.14
N THR A 529 17.09 0.72 -3.04
CA THR A 529 16.44 2.04 -3.05
C THR A 529 14.92 1.94 -3.04
N GLY A 530 14.27 2.96 -2.48
CA GLY A 530 12.81 3.11 -2.56
C GLY A 530 12.36 3.84 -3.83
N SER A 531 11.08 3.71 -4.15
CA SER A 531 10.39 4.50 -5.19
C SER A 531 9.40 5.48 -4.55
N GLU A 532 9.41 6.74 -5.00
CA GLU A 532 8.34 7.70 -4.75
C GLU A 532 7.17 7.51 -5.73
N LEU A 533 7.44 6.93 -6.90
CA LEU A 533 6.43 6.60 -7.89
C LEU A 533 5.63 5.36 -7.47
N GLN A 534 4.30 5.46 -7.46
CA GLN A 534 3.42 4.32 -7.20
C GLN A 534 3.15 3.55 -8.49
N LEU A 535 4.09 2.70 -8.91
CA LEU A 535 3.97 1.92 -10.14
C LEU A 535 2.85 0.86 -10.03
N PRO A 536 2.11 0.55 -11.13
CA PRO A 536 0.89 -0.26 -11.08
C PRO A 536 1.15 -1.76 -11.25
N PHE A 537 2.29 -2.30 -10.79
CA PHE A 537 2.64 -3.72 -10.97
C PHE A 537 1.62 -4.67 -10.34
N GLN A 538 0.94 -4.24 -9.27
CA GLN A 538 -0.17 -4.99 -8.68
C GLN A 538 -1.30 -5.35 -9.68
N ALA A 539 -1.47 -4.57 -10.75
CA ALA A 539 -2.48 -4.83 -11.76
C ALA A 539 -2.12 -5.99 -12.69
N ALA A 540 -0.87 -6.47 -12.69
CA ALA A 540 -0.44 -7.61 -13.50
C ALA A 540 -1.27 -8.87 -13.20
N ILE A 541 -1.72 -9.06 -11.95
CA ILE A 541 -2.58 -10.21 -11.59
C ILE A 541 -3.96 -10.17 -12.24
N LYS A 542 -4.39 -8.99 -12.74
CA LYS A 542 -5.65 -8.85 -13.48
C LYS A 542 -5.51 -9.36 -14.92
N LEU A 543 -4.33 -9.74 -15.38
CA LEU A 543 -4.14 -10.46 -16.64
C LEU A 543 -4.51 -11.92 -16.45
N GLU A 544 -5.34 -12.47 -17.34
CA GLU A 544 -5.86 -13.84 -17.25
C GLU A 544 -4.72 -14.87 -17.17
N LYS A 545 -3.68 -14.71 -18.00
CA LYS A 545 -2.50 -15.60 -18.02
C LYS A 545 -1.82 -15.71 -16.65
N PHE A 546 -1.64 -14.59 -15.95
CA PHE A 546 -1.00 -14.58 -14.63
C PHE A 546 -1.97 -14.95 -13.51
N GLY A 547 -3.20 -14.41 -13.55
CA GLY A 547 -4.23 -14.69 -12.56
C GLY A 547 -4.57 -16.18 -12.46
N ASP A 548 -4.78 -16.84 -13.60
CA ASP A 548 -5.09 -18.27 -13.65
C ASP A 548 -3.92 -19.13 -13.19
N LEU A 549 -2.70 -18.78 -13.61
CA LEU A 549 -1.49 -19.49 -13.22
C LEU A 549 -1.27 -19.46 -11.70
N ILE A 550 -1.44 -18.29 -11.08
CA ILE A 550 -1.31 -18.12 -9.63
C ILE A 550 -2.42 -18.89 -8.89
N LEU A 551 -3.66 -18.86 -9.37
CA LEU A 551 -4.79 -19.54 -8.73
C LEU A 551 -4.71 -21.07 -8.84
N LYS A 552 -4.21 -21.60 -9.96
CA LYS A 552 -4.11 -23.06 -10.22
C LYS A 552 -2.88 -23.70 -9.58
N ALA A 553 -1.89 -22.92 -9.17
CA ALA A 553 -0.66 -23.45 -8.58
C ALA A 553 -0.92 -24.21 -7.27
N THR A 554 -0.38 -25.42 -7.18
CA THR A 554 -0.48 -26.31 -6.00
C THR A 554 0.74 -26.22 -5.08
N GLU A 555 1.82 -25.60 -5.54
CA GLU A 555 3.08 -25.47 -4.80
C GLU A 555 3.78 -24.13 -5.09
N ASN A 556 4.85 -23.86 -4.34
CA ASN A 556 5.70 -22.69 -4.56
C ASN A 556 6.59 -22.92 -5.78
N GLN A 557 6.44 -22.10 -6.82
CA GLN A 557 7.22 -22.22 -8.05
C GLN A 557 7.66 -20.86 -8.59
N MET A 558 8.80 -20.83 -9.28
CA MET A 558 9.30 -19.66 -10.00
C MET A 558 8.95 -19.79 -11.48
N VAL A 559 8.31 -18.77 -12.05
CA VAL A 559 7.94 -18.76 -13.47
C VAL A 559 8.55 -17.55 -14.15
N LEU A 560 9.23 -17.79 -15.27
CA LEU A 560 9.87 -16.74 -16.06
C LEU A 560 8.95 -16.27 -17.19
N PHE A 561 8.83 -14.95 -17.33
CA PHE A 561 8.12 -14.31 -18.44
C PHE A 561 8.96 -13.18 -19.03
N ASN A 562 8.64 -12.79 -20.26
CA ASN A 562 9.06 -11.52 -20.82
C ASN A 562 7.82 -10.64 -20.99
N LEU A 563 7.74 -9.52 -20.26
CA LEU A 563 6.62 -8.58 -20.35
C LEU A 563 6.65 -7.71 -21.59
N TYR A 564 7.76 -7.67 -22.33
CA TYR A 564 7.82 -6.96 -23.60
C TYR A 564 7.52 -7.83 -24.80
N ASP A 565 7.32 -9.13 -24.62
CA ASP A 565 7.18 -10.09 -25.70
C ASP A 565 8.32 -9.91 -26.73
N ASP A 566 8.02 -9.36 -27.91
CA ASP A 566 8.94 -9.07 -29.00
C ASP A 566 9.15 -7.57 -29.30
N TRP A 567 8.60 -6.67 -28.48
CA TRP A 567 8.61 -5.21 -28.72
C TRP A 567 10.01 -4.60 -28.84
N LEU A 568 11.01 -5.18 -28.17
CA LEU A 568 12.38 -4.67 -28.22
C LEU A 568 13.01 -4.77 -29.62
N ARG A 569 12.35 -5.44 -30.58
CA ARG A 569 12.75 -5.43 -32.00
C ARG A 569 12.41 -4.13 -32.71
N THR A 570 11.31 -3.47 -32.32
CA THR A 570 10.81 -2.25 -33.00
C THR A 570 10.90 -1.00 -32.14
N VAL A 571 10.89 -1.12 -30.80
CA VAL A 571 10.93 0.01 -29.87
C VAL A 571 12.02 -0.12 -28.82
N SER A 572 12.46 1.02 -28.27
CA SER A 572 13.44 1.05 -27.19
C SER A 572 12.88 0.49 -25.86
N SER A 573 13.75 0.05 -24.95
CA SER A 573 13.35 -0.37 -23.60
C SER A 573 12.58 0.71 -22.84
N TYR A 574 12.94 1.99 -23.01
CA TYR A 574 12.22 3.11 -22.40
C TYR A 574 10.76 3.17 -22.85
N THR A 575 10.53 3.04 -24.16
CA THR A 575 9.19 3.05 -24.76
C THR A 575 8.41 1.80 -24.38
N ALA A 576 9.05 0.62 -24.43
CA ALA A 576 8.43 -0.64 -24.03
C ALA A 576 8.00 -0.64 -22.56
N PHE A 577 8.86 -0.14 -21.65
CA PHE A 577 8.50 0.04 -20.25
C PHE A 577 7.33 1.00 -20.08
N SER A 578 7.35 2.15 -20.75
CA SER A 578 6.27 3.14 -20.69
C SER A 578 4.94 2.56 -21.18
N ARG A 579 4.96 1.75 -22.24
CA ARG A 579 3.80 0.99 -22.73
C ARG A 579 3.26 0.03 -21.68
N VAL A 580 4.12 -0.76 -21.02
CA VAL A 580 3.69 -1.65 -19.92
C VAL A 580 3.05 -0.86 -18.77
N ILE A 581 3.66 0.24 -18.34
CA ILE A 581 3.11 1.07 -17.26
C ILE A 581 1.75 1.63 -17.66
N LEU A 582 1.59 2.11 -18.89
CA LEU A 582 0.33 2.63 -19.40
C LEU A 582 -0.77 1.56 -19.39
N ILE A 583 -0.48 0.37 -19.89
CA ILE A 583 -1.41 -0.77 -19.91
C ILE A 583 -1.79 -1.18 -18.49
N LEU A 584 -0.81 -1.40 -17.62
CA LEU A 584 -1.06 -1.81 -16.24
C LEU A 584 -1.83 -0.73 -15.46
N ARG A 585 -1.56 0.55 -15.70
CA ARG A 585 -2.31 1.66 -15.09
C ARG A 585 -3.76 1.68 -15.55
N ALA A 586 -4.01 1.51 -16.86
CA ALA A 586 -5.37 1.43 -17.39
C ALA A 586 -6.14 0.23 -16.79
N LEU A 587 -5.50 -0.94 -16.68
CA LEU A 587 -6.08 -2.13 -16.02
C LEU A 587 -6.28 -1.92 -14.51
N HIS A 588 -5.42 -1.13 -13.87
CA HIS A 588 -5.60 -0.76 -12.47
C HIS A 588 -6.86 0.08 -12.28
N VAL A 589 -7.04 1.11 -13.11
CA VAL A 589 -8.15 2.06 -13.09
C VAL A 589 -9.48 1.42 -13.50
N ASN A 590 -9.55 0.84 -14.69
CA ASN A 590 -10.76 0.21 -15.21
C ASN A 590 -10.39 -1.07 -15.99
N PRO A 591 -10.44 -2.24 -15.34
CA PRO A 591 -10.01 -3.49 -15.97
C PRO A 591 -10.91 -3.90 -17.15
N GLU A 592 -12.21 -3.63 -17.10
CA GLU A 592 -13.14 -3.98 -18.18
C GLU A 592 -12.83 -3.17 -19.45
N LYS A 593 -12.79 -1.83 -19.34
CA LYS A 593 -12.48 -0.96 -20.49
C LYS A 593 -11.06 -1.16 -21.00
N GLY A 594 -10.08 -1.32 -20.10
CA GLY A 594 -8.69 -1.58 -20.49
C GLY A 594 -8.56 -2.84 -21.35
N ARG A 595 -9.23 -3.94 -20.98
CA ARG A 595 -9.25 -5.17 -21.78
C ARG A 595 -9.93 -4.99 -23.13
N MET A 596 -11.04 -4.25 -23.18
CA MET A 596 -11.74 -3.95 -24.45
C MET A 596 -10.83 -3.17 -25.41
N ILE A 597 -10.07 -2.19 -24.91
CA ILE A 597 -9.14 -1.41 -25.73
C ILE A 597 -8.01 -2.29 -26.26
N LEU A 598 -7.52 -3.25 -25.47
CA LEU A 598 -6.46 -4.17 -25.88
C LEU A 598 -6.91 -5.20 -26.94
N LYS A 599 -8.18 -5.59 -26.94
CA LYS A 599 -8.74 -6.59 -27.88
C LYS A 599 -10.00 -6.05 -28.58
N PRO A 600 -9.86 -5.08 -29.51
CA PRO A 600 -11.00 -4.45 -30.16
C PRO A 600 -11.67 -5.34 -31.22
N ASP A 601 -10.93 -6.28 -31.82
CA ASP A 601 -11.41 -7.17 -32.87
C ASP A 601 -10.94 -8.62 -32.64
N LYS A 602 -11.73 -9.59 -33.09
CA LYS A 602 -11.47 -11.04 -33.02
C LYS A 602 -10.28 -11.47 -33.88
N THR A 603 -9.97 -10.71 -34.93
CA THR A 603 -8.81 -10.96 -35.81
C THR A 603 -7.47 -10.85 -35.07
N ILE A 604 -7.43 -10.07 -33.99
CA ILE A 604 -6.22 -9.85 -33.20
C ILE A 604 -6.07 -10.98 -32.17
N ILE A 605 -5.11 -11.86 -32.42
CA ILE A 605 -4.77 -12.98 -31.53
C ILE A 605 -3.60 -12.63 -30.61
N THR A 606 -3.62 -13.20 -29.41
CA THR A 606 -2.46 -13.24 -28.52
C THR A 606 -1.75 -14.57 -28.74
N GLN A 607 -0.46 -14.54 -29.09
CA GLN A 607 0.32 -15.76 -29.28
C GLN A 607 0.41 -16.55 -27.95
N PRO A 608 0.48 -17.89 -27.98
CA PRO A 608 0.52 -18.70 -26.74
C PRO A 608 1.68 -18.34 -25.81
N HIS A 609 2.83 -17.99 -26.37
CA HIS A 609 4.03 -17.59 -25.63
C HIS A 609 4.04 -16.11 -25.24
N HIS A 610 3.20 -15.27 -25.84
CA HIS A 610 3.10 -13.84 -25.53
C HIS A 610 2.13 -13.54 -24.39
N VAL A 611 2.31 -12.39 -23.77
CA VAL A 611 1.39 -11.84 -22.75
C VAL A 611 0.37 -10.91 -23.42
N TRP A 612 0.81 -10.14 -24.41
CA TRP A 612 0.00 -9.10 -25.05
C TRP A 612 -0.51 -9.50 -26.45
N PRO A 613 -1.60 -8.88 -26.93
CA PRO A 613 -2.08 -9.08 -28.30
C PRO A 613 -1.02 -8.67 -29.33
N SER A 614 -0.91 -9.44 -30.42
CA SER A 614 0.01 -9.13 -31.52
C SER A 614 -0.57 -8.01 -32.39
N LEU A 615 -0.09 -6.78 -32.16
CA LEU A 615 -0.51 -5.57 -32.87
C LEU A 615 0.67 -4.99 -33.68
N THR A 616 0.37 -4.30 -34.77
CA THR A 616 1.35 -3.49 -35.50
C THR A 616 1.69 -2.20 -34.74
N ASP A 617 2.82 -1.56 -35.05
CA ASP A 617 3.22 -0.33 -34.37
C ASP A 617 2.19 0.80 -34.52
N GLU A 618 1.52 0.92 -35.68
CA GLU A 618 0.44 1.89 -35.89
C GLU A 618 -0.80 1.61 -35.02
N GLN A 619 -1.14 0.33 -34.86
CA GLN A 619 -2.23 -0.08 -33.98
C GLN A 619 -1.88 0.18 -32.51
N TRP A 620 -0.64 -0.06 -32.11
CA TRP A 620 -0.15 0.26 -30.77
C TRP A 620 -0.30 1.74 -30.45
N VAL A 621 0.01 2.65 -31.37
CA VAL A 621 -0.18 4.10 -31.15
C VAL A 621 -1.64 4.43 -30.85
N LYS A 622 -2.60 3.86 -31.60
CA LYS A 622 -4.04 4.07 -31.36
C LYS A 622 -4.48 3.53 -29.99
N VAL A 623 -4.02 2.34 -29.64
CA VAL A 623 -4.29 1.69 -28.35
C VAL A 623 -3.71 2.51 -27.20
N GLU A 624 -2.45 2.97 -27.30
CA GLU A 624 -1.79 3.80 -26.29
C GLU A 624 -2.55 5.11 -26.04
N ILE A 625 -3.01 5.79 -27.09
CA ILE A 625 -3.83 7.01 -26.94
C ILE A 625 -5.12 6.70 -26.18
N ALA A 626 -5.83 5.63 -26.57
CA ALA A 626 -7.07 5.24 -25.90
C ALA A 626 -6.88 4.86 -24.42
N LEU A 627 -5.77 4.17 -24.09
CA LEU A 627 -5.42 3.84 -22.70
C LEU A 627 -5.08 5.08 -21.88
N LYS A 628 -4.33 6.02 -22.46
CA LYS A 628 -4.01 7.32 -21.84
C LYS A 628 -5.29 8.09 -21.54
N ASP A 629 -6.19 8.21 -22.50
CA ASP A 629 -7.44 8.96 -22.36
C ASP A 629 -8.35 8.32 -21.30
N LEU A 630 -8.37 6.99 -21.19
CA LEU A 630 -9.08 6.27 -20.13
C LEU A 630 -8.55 6.63 -18.72
N ILE A 631 -7.23 6.69 -18.56
CA ILE A 631 -6.59 7.03 -17.28
C ILE A 631 -6.89 8.49 -16.91
N LEU A 632 -6.72 9.41 -17.86
CA LEU A 632 -6.94 10.84 -17.65
C LEU A 632 -8.42 11.15 -17.37
N ALA A 633 -9.35 10.50 -18.06
CA ALA A 633 -10.79 10.66 -17.83
C ALA A 633 -11.20 10.21 -16.41
N ASP A 634 -10.63 9.11 -15.91
CA ASP A 634 -10.89 8.66 -14.54
C ASP A 634 -10.30 9.63 -13.49
N TYR A 635 -9.08 10.11 -13.71
CA TYR A 635 -8.44 11.11 -12.85
C TYR A 635 -9.25 12.41 -12.80
N ALA A 636 -9.65 12.91 -13.97
CA ALA A 636 -10.49 14.10 -14.14
C ALA A 636 -11.82 13.96 -13.41
N LYS A 637 -12.48 12.81 -13.56
CA LYS A 637 -13.76 12.53 -12.89
C LYS A 637 -13.63 12.43 -11.37
N LYS A 638 -12.54 11.84 -10.85
CA LYS A 638 -12.31 11.71 -9.41
C LYS A 638 -11.97 13.03 -8.74
N ASN A 639 -11.22 13.89 -9.44
CA ASN A 639 -10.72 15.15 -8.88
C ASN A 639 -11.52 16.39 -9.34
N ASN A 640 -12.55 16.21 -10.16
CA ASN A 640 -13.32 17.29 -10.79
C ASN A 640 -12.42 18.30 -11.53
N VAL A 641 -11.49 17.81 -12.35
CA VAL A 641 -10.55 18.62 -13.13
C VAL A 641 -10.79 18.37 -14.62
N ASN A 642 -10.75 19.42 -15.44
CA ASN A 642 -10.78 19.26 -16.89
C ASN A 642 -9.43 18.68 -17.39
N VAL A 643 -9.46 17.59 -18.17
CA VAL A 643 -8.26 16.95 -18.74
C VAL A 643 -7.40 17.92 -19.53
N GLN A 644 -8.02 18.89 -20.22
CA GLN A 644 -7.32 19.88 -21.03
C GLN A 644 -6.50 20.89 -20.21
N ALA A 645 -6.78 21.03 -18.91
CA ALA A 645 -6.04 21.91 -18.02
C ALA A 645 -4.73 21.29 -17.50
N LEU A 646 -4.45 20.02 -17.83
CA LEU A 646 -3.26 19.29 -17.39
C LEU A 646 -2.07 19.58 -18.31
N THR A 647 -0.93 19.91 -17.69
CA THR A 647 0.37 20.03 -18.37
C THR A 647 0.95 18.66 -18.71
N GLN A 648 1.90 18.60 -19.65
CA GLN A 648 2.56 17.33 -20.03
C GLN A 648 3.32 16.68 -18.86
N SER A 649 3.90 17.48 -17.96
CA SER A 649 4.53 16.98 -16.74
C SER A 649 3.50 16.35 -15.79
N GLU A 650 2.35 17.01 -15.59
CA GLU A 650 1.27 16.47 -14.75
C GLU A 650 0.69 15.18 -15.35
N ILE A 651 0.50 15.11 -16.68
CA ILE A 651 0.04 13.89 -17.37
C ILE A 651 1.02 12.74 -17.13
N ARG A 652 2.32 12.98 -17.30
CA ARG A 652 3.37 11.98 -17.05
C ARG A 652 3.33 11.51 -15.60
N ASP A 653 3.26 12.43 -14.67
CA ASP A 653 3.27 12.15 -13.23
C ASP A 653 2.00 11.37 -12.80
N ILE A 654 0.83 11.65 -13.39
CA ILE A 654 -0.41 10.86 -13.19
C ILE A 654 -0.22 9.41 -13.67
N ILE A 655 0.36 9.22 -14.85
CA ILE A 655 0.59 7.88 -15.42
C ILE A 655 1.61 7.10 -14.58
N LEU A 656 2.67 7.75 -14.11
CA LEU A 656 3.68 7.17 -13.24
C LEU A 656 3.20 6.98 -11.79
N GLY A 657 2.10 7.62 -11.40
CA GLY A 657 1.48 7.50 -10.08
C GLY A 657 2.21 8.30 -9.01
N ALA A 658 2.72 9.48 -9.37
CA ALA A 658 3.22 10.46 -8.39
C ALA A 658 2.04 11.18 -7.71
N GLU A 659 2.24 11.64 -6.47
CA GLU A 659 1.25 12.44 -5.75
C GLU A 659 1.27 13.88 -6.28
N ILE A 660 0.16 14.29 -6.93
CA ILE A 660 0.02 15.64 -7.50
C ILE A 660 -1.16 16.34 -6.85
N THR A 661 -0.99 17.60 -6.49
CA THR A 661 -2.11 18.46 -6.08
C THR A 661 -2.96 18.83 -7.30
N PRO A 662 -4.29 18.66 -7.27
CA PRO A 662 -5.15 19.07 -8.37
C PRO A 662 -4.95 20.56 -8.71
N PRO A 663 -4.93 20.95 -9.99
CA PRO A 663 -4.77 22.34 -10.40
C PRO A 663 -5.88 23.23 -9.83
N SER A 664 -5.52 24.43 -9.36
CA SER A 664 -6.46 25.37 -8.74
C SER A 664 -7.56 25.84 -9.71
N GLN A 665 -8.75 26.12 -9.19
CA GLN A 665 -9.90 26.59 -9.99
C GLN A 665 -9.58 27.87 -10.79
N GLN A 666 -8.73 28.74 -10.25
CA GLN A 666 -8.29 29.96 -10.91
C GLN A 666 -7.47 29.67 -12.18
N ARG A 667 -6.62 28.63 -12.16
CA ARG A 667 -5.85 28.18 -13.33
C ARG A 667 -6.75 27.51 -14.38
N GLN A 668 -7.80 26.83 -13.94
CA GLN A 668 -8.82 26.24 -14.81
C GLN A 668 -9.60 27.32 -15.58
N GLN A 669 -10.01 28.41 -14.90
CA GLN A 669 -10.69 29.54 -15.52
C GLN A 669 -9.80 30.28 -16.54
N ILE A 670 -8.50 30.46 -16.24
CA ILE A 670 -7.56 31.10 -17.18
C ILE A 670 -7.40 30.26 -18.45
N ALA A 671 -7.30 28.94 -18.33
CA ALA A 671 -7.20 28.04 -19.47
C ALA A 671 -8.49 28.03 -20.32
N GLU A 672 -9.67 28.12 -19.71
CA GLU A 672 -10.94 28.29 -20.42
C GLU A 672 -11.03 29.64 -21.15
N ILE A 673 -10.56 30.73 -20.55
CA ILE A 673 -10.52 32.06 -21.16
C ILE A 673 -9.54 32.10 -22.34
N GLU A 674 -8.34 31.52 -22.21
CA GLU A 674 -7.37 31.42 -23.32
C GLU A 674 -7.91 30.57 -24.48
N LYS A 675 -8.70 29.53 -24.17
CA LYS A 675 -9.35 28.70 -25.19
C LYS A 675 -10.49 29.45 -25.90
N GLN A 676 -11.34 30.18 -25.17
CA GLN A 676 -12.34 31.06 -25.76
C GLN A 676 -11.70 32.14 -26.65
N ALA A 677 -10.52 32.64 -26.29
CA ALA A 677 -9.76 33.57 -27.12
C ALA A 677 -9.17 32.93 -28.39
N ARG A 678 -8.88 31.62 -28.38
CA ARG A 678 -8.38 30.87 -29.55
C ARG A 678 -9.48 30.34 -30.47
N GLU A 679 -10.64 29.97 -29.93
CA GLU A 679 -11.78 29.41 -30.69
C GLU A 679 -12.71 30.49 -31.29
N GLY A 680 -12.37 31.78 -31.15
CA GLY A 680 -13.10 32.91 -31.76
C GLY A 680 -13.05 32.99 -33.30
N GLY A 681 -12.56 31.96 -33.99
CA GLY A 681 -12.48 31.90 -35.44
C GLY A 681 -13.05 30.59 -36.01
N GLN A 682 -14.21 30.70 -36.68
CA GLN A 682 -14.87 29.72 -37.55
C GLN A 682 -15.66 28.57 -36.89
N MET A 683 -16.96 28.81 -36.67
CA MET A 683 -17.99 27.76 -36.75
C MET A 683 -18.56 27.71 -38.17
N THR A 684 -18.36 26.61 -38.91
CA THR A 684 -19.06 26.35 -40.17
C THR A 684 -20.15 25.29 -39.94
N ALA A 685 -21.40 25.66 -40.22
CA ALA A 685 -22.53 24.74 -40.17
C ALA A 685 -22.48 23.77 -41.37
N VAL A 686 -22.66 22.47 -41.13
CA VAL A 686 -22.69 21.45 -42.20
C VAL A 686 -24.14 21.05 -42.47
N THR A 687 -24.60 21.28 -43.70
CA THR A 687 -25.89 20.83 -44.23
C THR A 687 -25.75 19.45 -44.85
N THR A 688 -26.56 18.48 -44.39
CA THR A 688 -26.60 17.12 -44.97
C THR A 688 -27.98 16.85 -45.57
N LYS A 689 -28.01 16.34 -46.82
CA LYS A 689 -29.22 15.91 -47.53
C LYS A 689 -29.49 14.43 -47.29
N THR A 690 -30.70 14.06 -46.87
CA THR A 690 -31.14 12.65 -46.74
C THR A 690 -32.62 12.51 -47.15
N ALA A 691 -33.05 11.32 -47.58
CA ALA A 691 -34.44 11.07 -48.01
C ALA A 691 -35.15 10.06 -47.07
N ASN A 692 -36.47 10.21 -46.89
CA ASN A 692 -37.26 9.25 -46.09
C ASN A 692 -37.69 8.01 -46.91
N VAL A 693 -38.33 7.03 -46.26
CA VAL A 693 -38.78 5.73 -46.84
C VAL A 693 -39.78 5.87 -48.00
N HIS A 694 -40.33 7.06 -48.23
CA HIS A 694 -41.23 7.42 -49.33
C HIS A 694 -40.58 8.32 -50.41
N GLY A 695 -39.29 8.64 -50.32
CA GLY A 695 -38.53 9.27 -51.40
C GLY A 695 -38.46 10.81 -51.41
N ASP A 696 -38.97 11.49 -50.38
CA ASP A 696 -38.88 12.96 -50.29
C ASP A 696 -37.55 13.42 -49.68
N GLU A 697 -36.92 14.44 -50.29
CA GLU A 697 -35.63 15.02 -49.84
C GLU A 697 -35.79 15.93 -48.60
N LEU A 698 -35.04 15.62 -47.54
CA LEU A 698 -34.87 16.44 -46.33
C LEU A 698 -33.46 17.04 -46.29
N ILE A 699 -33.38 18.36 -46.07
CA ILE A 699 -32.13 19.10 -45.83
C ILE A 699 -32.05 19.42 -44.34
N VAL A 700 -31.07 18.87 -43.63
CA VAL A 700 -30.86 19.14 -42.20
C VAL A 700 -29.54 19.89 -42.03
N THR A 701 -29.61 21.08 -41.41
CA THR A 701 -28.45 21.92 -41.09
C THR A 701 -28.07 21.72 -39.63
N THR A 702 -26.91 21.12 -39.36
CA THR A 702 -26.45 20.86 -37.99
C THR A 702 -25.38 21.88 -37.59
N THR A 703 -25.62 22.65 -36.53
CA THR A 703 -24.75 23.74 -36.06
C THR A 703 -23.89 23.36 -34.84
N SER A 704 -24.08 22.16 -34.26
CA SER A 704 -23.42 21.73 -33.02
C SER A 704 -22.66 20.40 -33.18
N PRO A 705 -21.36 20.33 -32.78
CA PRO A 705 -20.58 19.08 -32.76
C PRO A 705 -21.15 18.00 -31.83
N TYR A 706 -21.93 18.39 -30.82
CA TYR A 706 -22.52 17.46 -29.84
C TYR A 706 -23.57 16.53 -30.47
N GLU A 707 -24.36 17.06 -31.41
CA GLU A 707 -25.42 16.31 -32.08
C GLU A 707 -24.87 15.30 -33.10
N GLN A 708 -23.73 15.58 -33.73
CA GLN A 708 -23.06 14.64 -34.65
C GLN A 708 -22.57 13.36 -33.95
N SER A 709 -22.21 13.42 -32.66
CA SER A 709 -21.71 12.24 -31.93
C SER A 709 -22.80 11.30 -31.42
N THR A 710 -24.05 11.77 -31.33
CA THR A 710 -25.13 11.06 -30.61
C THR A 710 -26.14 10.40 -31.54
N PHE A 711 -26.07 10.62 -32.85
CA PHE A 711 -27.05 10.09 -33.81
C PHE A 711 -26.48 9.02 -34.77
N GLY A 712 -25.93 7.95 -34.19
CA GLY A 712 -25.71 6.68 -34.89
C GLY A 712 -26.95 5.79 -34.79
N SER A 713 -27.83 5.83 -35.78
CA SER A 713 -29.13 5.11 -35.80
C SER A 713 -29.04 3.59 -36.06
N LYS A 714 -27.86 2.98 -35.92
CA LYS A 714 -27.71 1.51 -35.88
C LYS A 714 -27.23 1.09 -34.49
N THR A 715 -28.09 0.45 -33.72
CA THR A 715 -27.73 -0.17 -32.45
C THR A 715 -26.71 -1.27 -32.71
N GLU A 716 -25.41 -1.00 -32.52
CA GLU A 716 -24.34 -1.98 -32.68
C GLU A 716 -24.43 -3.08 -31.62
N TRP A 717 -25.20 -4.13 -31.94
CA TRP A 717 -25.34 -5.31 -31.09
C TRP A 717 -24.01 -6.06 -30.90
N ARG A 718 -23.03 -5.88 -31.81
CA ARG A 718 -21.71 -6.51 -31.78
C ARG A 718 -20.88 -6.08 -30.57
N ILE A 719 -20.79 -4.77 -30.30
CA ILE A 719 -20.07 -4.23 -29.13
C ILE A 719 -20.70 -4.76 -27.83
N ARG A 720 -22.03 -4.83 -27.78
CA ARG A 720 -22.75 -5.38 -26.63
C ARG A 720 -22.52 -6.88 -26.44
N ALA A 721 -22.46 -7.65 -27.54
CA ALA A 721 -22.16 -9.07 -27.47
C ALA A 721 -20.76 -9.35 -26.90
N ILE A 722 -19.75 -8.56 -27.29
CA ILE A 722 -18.38 -8.64 -26.73
C ILE A 722 -18.40 -8.27 -25.24
N SER A 723 -19.13 -7.22 -24.87
CA SER A 723 -19.24 -6.79 -23.47
C SER A 723 -19.95 -7.83 -22.60
N ALA A 724 -21.00 -8.46 -23.12
CA ALA A 724 -21.76 -9.50 -22.43
C ALA A 724 -20.91 -10.76 -22.16
N ALA A 725 -19.93 -11.08 -23.01
CA ALA A 725 -19.01 -12.20 -22.78
C ALA A 725 -18.20 -12.05 -21.47
N ASN A 726 -17.99 -10.81 -21.00
CA ASN A 726 -17.26 -10.52 -19.77
C ASN A 726 -18.13 -10.57 -18.49
N LEU A 727 -19.44 -10.84 -18.59
CA LEU A 727 -20.34 -10.87 -17.43
C LEU A 727 -19.93 -11.89 -16.36
N HIS A 728 -19.24 -12.97 -16.75
CA HIS A 728 -18.70 -13.97 -15.82
C HIS A 728 -17.72 -13.40 -14.79
N LEU A 729 -17.05 -12.26 -15.07
CA LEU A 729 -16.13 -11.61 -14.14
C LEU A 729 -16.86 -10.93 -12.97
N ARG A 730 -18.05 -10.39 -13.21
CA ARG A 730 -18.85 -9.67 -12.20
C ARG A 730 -19.42 -10.60 -11.14
N VAL A 731 -19.57 -11.88 -11.48
CA VAL A 731 -20.02 -12.95 -10.59
C VAL A 731 -19.08 -13.18 -9.39
N ASN A 732 -17.85 -12.69 -9.44
CA ASN A 732 -16.92 -12.75 -8.32
C ASN A 732 -17.25 -11.76 -7.19
N HIS A 733 -17.99 -10.69 -7.51
CA HIS A 733 -18.36 -9.64 -6.58
C HIS A 733 -19.88 -9.50 -6.57
N ILE A 734 -20.54 -10.26 -5.69
CA ILE A 734 -22.00 -10.23 -5.53
C ILE A 734 -22.34 -9.60 -4.18
N TYR A 735 -23.13 -8.53 -4.24
CA TYR A 735 -23.67 -7.84 -3.07
C TYR A 735 -25.13 -8.21 -2.91
N ILE A 736 -25.56 -8.47 -1.68
CA ILE A 736 -26.96 -8.70 -1.34
C ILE A 736 -27.40 -7.53 -0.48
N ASN A 737 -28.43 -6.81 -0.94
CA ASN A 737 -29.03 -5.70 -0.22
C ASN A 737 -30.21 -6.25 0.61
N SER A 738 -29.91 -6.67 1.83
CA SER A 738 -30.90 -7.14 2.82
C SER A 738 -30.99 -6.13 3.97
N ASP A 739 -32.22 -5.78 4.37
CA ASP A 739 -32.45 -5.05 5.63
C ASP A 739 -32.31 -6.01 6.84
N ASP A 740 -32.16 -5.45 8.05
CA ASP A 740 -32.05 -6.22 9.30
C ASP A 740 -33.24 -7.18 9.48
N ILE A 741 -32.96 -8.36 10.08
CA ILE A 741 -33.96 -9.38 10.40
C ILE A 741 -35.04 -8.73 11.27
N ARG A 742 -36.24 -8.51 10.72
CA ARG A 742 -37.38 -8.13 11.54
C ARG A 742 -37.88 -9.40 12.21
N ASP A 743 -37.81 -9.43 13.54
CA ASP A 743 -38.34 -10.50 14.41
C ASP A 743 -39.89 -10.60 14.38
N THR A 744 -40.52 -10.36 13.23
CA THR A 744 -41.92 -10.70 13.00
C THR A 744 -41.97 -12.16 12.55
N GLN A 745 -42.68 -13.00 13.30
CA GLN A 745 -42.92 -14.44 13.08
C GLN A 745 -43.52 -14.81 11.69
N THR A 746 -43.62 -13.86 10.76
CA THR A 746 -44.35 -13.95 9.49
C THR A 746 -43.49 -13.72 8.24
N SER A 747 -42.19 -13.39 8.34
CA SER A 747 -41.36 -13.14 7.14
C SER A 747 -40.61 -14.40 6.67
N TYR A 748 -40.68 -14.69 5.35
CA TYR A 748 -39.94 -15.80 4.73
C TYR A 748 -38.51 -15.40 4.37
N THR A 749 -37.58 -16.34 4.53
CA THR A 749 -36.18 -16.20 4.04
C THR A 749 -35.98 -17.01 2.78
N TYR A 750 -35.57 -16.36 1.70
CA TYR A 750 -35.32 -17.02 0.41
C TYR A 750 -33.86 -17.41 0.28
N VAL A 751 -33.59 -18.64 -0.15
CA VAL A 751 -32.23 -19.17 -0.35
C VAL A 751 -32.04 -19.50 -1.83
N MET A 752 -31.19 -18.73 -2.51
CA MET A 752 -30.86 -18.92 -3.91
C MET A 752 -29.52 -19.66 -4.06
N PRO A 753 -29.47 -20.78 -4.81
CA PRO A 753 -28.22 -21.45 -5.15
C PRO A 753 -27.31 -20.56 -5.98
N LYS A 754 -26.01 -20.53 -5.66
CA LYS A 754 -25.09 -19.70 -6.45
C LYS A 754 -25.03 -20.16 -7.90
N ASN A 755 -25.05 -21.47 -8.19
CA ASN A 755 -24.90 -21.96 -9.56
C ASN A 755 -25.95 -21.39 -10.52
N VAL A 756 -27.21 -21.30 -10.09
CA VAL A 756 -28.27 -20.71 -10.91
C VAL A 756 -28.07 -19.20 -11.06
N LEU A 757 -27.76 -18.48 -9.98
CA LEU A 757 -27.48 -17.04 -10.08
C LEU A 757 -26.32 -16.73 -11.03
N LYS A 758 -25.21 -17.48 -10.92
CA LYS A 758 -24.04 -17.32 -11.79
C LYS A 758 -24.44 -17.49 -13.25
N LYS A 759 -25.21 -18.53 -13.58
CA LYS A 759 -25.65 -18.78 -14.96
C LYS A 759 -26.64 -17.69 -15.42
N PHE A 760 -27.58 -17.25 -14.58
CA PHE A 760 -28.50 -16.16 -14.91
C PHE A 760 -27.79 -14.86 -15.30
N ILE A 761 -26.75 -14.48 -14.55
CA ILE A 761 -25.91 -13.31 -14.86
C ILE A 761 -25.16 -13.51 -16.18
N CYS A 762 -24.59 -14.71 -16.42
CA CYS A 762 -23.80 -14.97 -17.62
C CYS A 762 -24.63 -15.01 -18.92
N ILE A 763 -25.93 -15.30 -18.85
CA ILE A 763 -26.81 -15.33 -20.03
C ILE A 763 -27.47 -13.98 -20.34
N ALA A 764 -27.28 -12.96 -19.49
CA ALA A 764 -27.94 -11.66 -19.61
C ALA A 764 -27.27 -10.72 -20.63
N ASP A 765 -27.90 -9.55 -20.84
CA ASP A 765 -27.30 -8.39 -21.51
C ASP A 765 -27.11 -7.26 -20.48
N LEU A 766 -26.09 -6.41 -20.69
CA LEU A 766 -25.80 -5.29 -19.78
C LEU A 766 -26.85 -4.19 -19.81
N ARG A 767 -27.64 -4.09 -20.89
CA ARG A 767 -28.61 -3.00 -21.10
C ARG A 767 -30.04 -3.52 -21.14
N THR A 768 -30.29 -4.61 -21.87
CA THR A 768 -31.61 -5.21 -22.04
C THR A 768 -31.92 -6.15 -20.87
N GLN A 769 -33.07 -5.94 -20.24
CA GLN A 769 -33.51 -6.78 -19.13
C GLN A 769 -33.94 -8.17 -19.61
N ILE A 770 -33.63 -9.18 -18.79
CA ILE A 770 -34.12 -10.56 -18.93
C ILE A 770 -34.74 -11.01 -17.59
N SER A 771 -35.64 -11.98 -17.63
CA SER A 771 -36.38 -12.49 -16.49
C SER A 771 -36.41 -14.03 -16.44
N GLY A 772 -36.49 -14.58 -15.23
CA GLY A 772 -36.80 -15.99 -14.99
C GLY A 772 -37.84 -16.14 -13.89
N LEU A 773 -38.71 -17.14 -14.01
CA LEU A 773 -39.69 -17.50 -12.97
C LEU A 773 -39.04 -18.44 -11.95
N MET A 774 -39.24 -18.18 -10.66
CA MET A 774 -38.62 -18.93 -9.57
C MET A 774 -39.58 -19.97 -8.99
N TYR A 775 -39.10 -21.20 -8.87
CA TYR A 775 -39.83 -22.31 -8.26
C TYR A 775 -38.97 -22.98 -7.19
N GLY A 776 -39.60 -23.42 -6.10
CA GLY A 776 -38.87 -23.97 -4.96
C GLY A 776 -39.76 -24.71 -3.98
N CYS A 777 -39.20 -25.02 -2.82
CA CYS A 777 -39.92 -25.64 -1.72
C CYS A 777 -39.28 -25.23 -0.38
N SER A 778 -40.02 -25.38 0.71
CA SER A 778 -39.43 -25.29 2.05
C SER A 778 -38.69 -26.57 2.42
N PRO A 779 -37.55 -26.49 3.11
CA PRO A 779 -36.89 -27.66 3.67
C PRO A 779 -37.80 -28.32 4.73
N PRO A 780 -37.73 -29.64 4.94
CA PRO A 780 -38.58 -30.35 5.91
C PRO A 780 -38.47 -29.80 7.33
N ASP A 781 -37.30 -29.28 7.68
CA ASP A 781 -36.96 -28.84 9.03
C ASP A 781 -37.43 -27.41 9.32
N ASN A 782 -37.72 -26.59 8.30
CA ASN A 782 -38.07 -25.19 8.51
C ASN A 782 -39.01 -24.63 7.42
N PRO A 783 -40.31 -24.44 7.72
CA PRO A 783 -41.29 -23.92 6.77
C PRO A 783 -41.12 -22.42 6.44
N GLN A 784 -40.39 -21.66 7.27
CA GLN A 784 -40.13 -20.23 7.03
C GLN A 784 -38.99 -19.98 6.04
N VAL A 785 -38.24 -21.02 5.67
CA VAL A 785 -37.21 -20.94 4.64
C VAL A 785 -37.78 -21.41 3.30
N LYS A 786 -37.48 -20.69 2.22
CA LYS A 786 -37.87 -21.02 0.85
C LYS A 786 -36.62 -21.23 0.00
N GLU A 787 -36.33 -22.48 -0.34
CA GLU A 787 -35.19 -22.82 -1.18
C GLU A 787 -35.58 -22.78 -2.65
N ILE A 788 -34.94 -21.91 -3.43
CA ILE A 788 -35.16 -21.83 -4.88
C ILE A 788 -34.45 -23.01 -5.54
N ARG A 789 -35.23 -23.93 -6.13
CA ARG A 789 -34.72 -25.16 -6.76
C ARG A 789 -34.63 -25.04 -8.28
N CYS A 790 -35.53 -24.28 -8.89
CA CYS A 790 -35.64 -24.17 -10.34
C CYS A 790 -35.84 -22.71 -10.77
N ILE A 791 -35.17 -22.31 -11.86
CA ILE A 791 -35.47 -21.09 -12.60
C ILE A 791 -35.99 -21.48 -13.99
N VAL A 792 -37.21 -21.09 -14.31
CA VAL A 792 -37.80 -21.27 -15.65
C VAL A 792 -37.52 -20.02 -16.48
N MET A 793 -36.99 -20.21 -17.69
CA MET A 793 -36.78 -19.13 -18.66
C MET A 793 -37.90 -19.16 -19.70
N PRO A 794 -38.98 -18.38 -19.53
CA PRO A 794 -40.05 -18.31 -20.53
C PRO A 794 -39.58 -17.60 -21.82
N PRO A 795 -40.29 -17.82 -22.95
CA PRO A 795 -40.19 -16.94 -24.12
C PRO A 795 -40.35 -15.48 -23.68
N GLN A 796 -39.45 -14.59 -24.07
CA GLN A 796 -39.48 -13.20 -23.61
C GLN A 796 -38.73 -12.26 -24.52
N TRP A 797 -39.06 -10.97 -24.45
CA TRP A 797 -38.26 -9.88 -25.00
C TRP A 797 -38.26 -8.72 -23.99
N GLY A 798 -37.25 -7.86 -24.04
CA GLY A 798 -37.07 -6.82 -23.05
C GLY A 798 -36.47 -5.55 -23.64
N ASN A 799 -36.63 -4.46 -22.91
CA ASN A 799 -35.93 -3.20 -23.16
C ASN A 799 -35.06 -2.85 -21.94
N HIS A 800 -34.67 -1.59 -21.79
CA HIS A 800 -33.83 -1.15 -20.68
C HIS A 800 -34.60 -0.93 -19.36
N GLN A 801 -35.93 -0.90 -19.41
CA GLN A 801 -36.83 -0.61 -18.29
C GLN A 801 -37.78 -1.77 -17.94
N VAL A 802 -38.24 -2.55 -18.92
CA VAL A 802 -39.29 -3.57 -18.76
C VAL A 802 -38.96 -4.82 -19.56
N VAL A 803 -39.41 -5.97 -19.06
CA VAL A 803 -39.40 -7.27 -19.73
C VAL A 803 -40.84 -7.72 -19.98
N HIS A 804 -41.10 -8.29 -21.16
CA HIS A 804 -42.40 -8.78 -21.57
C HIS A 804 -42.39 -10.31 -21.61
N LEU A 805 -43.37 -10.91 -20.92
CA LEU A 805 -43.54 -12.35 -20.77
C LEU A 805 -44.92 -12.77 -21.30
N PRO A 806 -45.08 -14.01 -21.81
CA PRO A 806 -46.36 -14.61 -22.11
C PRO A 806 -47.24 -14.73 -20.85
N SER A 807 -48.55 -14.60 -21.03
CA SER A 807 -49.54 -14.71 -19.95
C SER A 807 -49.76 -16.14 -19.45
N GLY A 808 -49.23 -17.16 -20.13
CA GLY A 808 -49.32 -18.54 -19.68
C GLY A 808 -48.21 -18.89 -18.67
N LEU A 809 -48.58 -19.42 -17.51
CA LEU A 809 -47.60 -20.05 -16.61
C LEU A 809 -47.06 -21.35 -17.21
N PRO A 810 -45.81 -21.70 -16.88
CA PRO A 810 -45.23 -22.96 -17.33
C PRO A 810 -45.89 -24.17 -16.65
N GLU A 811 -46.21 -25.19 -17.43
CA GLU A 811 -46.67 -26.49 -16.93
C GLU A 811 -45.67 -27.59 -17.31
N HIS A 812 -45.21 -28.36 -16.33
CA HIS A 812 -44.32 -29.51 -16.54
C HIS A 812 -44.34 -30.44 -15.33
N ASP A 813 -44.12 -31.75 -15.53
CA ASP A 813 -44.17 -32.77 -14.46
C ASP A 813 -43.23 -32.45 -13.29
N GLN A 814 -41.99 -32.03 -13.57
CA GLN A 814 -41.00 -31.63 -12.56
C GLN A 814 -41.34 -30.38 -11.76
N LEU A 815 -42.32 -29.57 -12.19
CA LEU A 815 -42.77 -28.39 -11.44
C LEU A 815 -43.92 -28.71 -10.49
N ARG A 816 -44.54 -29.90 -10.57
CA ARG A 816 -45.71 -30.24 -9.73
C ARG A 816 -45.41 -30.27 -8.24
N ASP A 817 -44.20 -30.70 -7.88
CA ASP A 817 -43.74 -30.80 -6.49
C ASP A 817 -43.12 -29.49 -5.98
N LEU A 818 -43.07 -28.44 -6.81
CA LEU A 818 -42.48 -27.14 -6.48
C LEU A 818 -43.57 -26.06 -6.45
N GLU A 819 -43.47 -25.16 -5.48
CA GLU A 819 -44.33 -23.98 -5.40
C GLU A 819 -43.71 -22.78 -6.13
N PRO A 820 -44.52 -21.89 -6.74
CA PRO A 820 -44.02 -20.65 -7.34
C PRO A 820 -43.57 -19.68 -6.24
N LEU A 821 -42.33 -19.19 -6.35
CA LEU A 821 -41.72 -18.23 -5.41
C LEU A 821 -41.61 -16.82 -5.99
N GLY A 822 -42.19 -16.58 -7.17
CA GLY A 822 -42.20 -15.30 -7.87
C GLY A 822 -41.24 -15.28 -9.07
N TRP A 823 -40.56 -14.17 -9.30
CA TRP A 823 -39.72 -13.98 -10.49
C TRP A 823 -38.47 -13.15 -10.19
N LEU A 824 -37.43 -13.36 -10.99
CA LEU A 824 -36.23 -12.54 -10.97
C LEU A 824 -36.02 -11.86 -12.32
N HIS A 825 -35.40 -10.68 -12.34
CA HIS A 825 -34.97 -10.04 -13.58
C HIS A 825 -33.69 -9.22 -13.41
N THR A 826 -33.00 -8.97 -14.52
CA THR A 826 -31.82 -8.10 -14.55
C THR A 826 -32.23 -6.64 -14.73
N GLN A 827 -31.43 -5.72 -14.17
CA GLN A 827 -31.55 -4.28 -14.43
C GLN A 827 -30.18 -3.65 -14.72
N PRO A 828 -30.11 -2.71 -15.68
CA PRO A 828 -28.85 -2.12 -16.12
C PRO A 828 -28.22 -1.20 -15.08
N ASN A 829 -29.03 -0.58 -14.22
CA ASN A 829 -28.59 0.32 -13.17
C ASN A 829 -29.19 -0.13 -11.83
N GLU A 830 -28.45 0.05 -10.75
CA GLU A 830 -28.96 -0.17 -9.39
C GLU A 830 -29.92 0.97 -8.99
N LEU A 831 -31.14 0.60 -8.60
CA LEU A 831 -32.14 1.53 -8.10
C LEU A 831 -32.25 1.41 -6.57
N PRO A 832 -32.40 2.53 -5.84
CA PRO A 832 -32.57 2.50 -4.38
C PRO A 832 -33.96 1.98 -3.96
N GLN A 833 -34.91 1.97 -4.90
CA GLN A 833 -36.30 1.56 -4.72
C GLN A 833 -36.72 0.59 -5.82
N MET A 834 -37.73 -0.23 -5.56
CA MET A 834 -38.35 -1.09 -6.58
C MET A 834 -38.94 -0.21 -7.69
N ALA A 835 -38.80 -0.57 -8.96
CA ALA A 835 -39.32 0.28 -10.02
C ALA A 835 -40.87 0.28 -10.03
N PRO A 836 -41.54 1.39 -10.36
CA PRO A 836 -43.01 1.42 -10.47
C PRO A 836 -43.54 0.41 -11.49
N GLN A 837 -42.78 0.15 -12.56
CA GLN A 837 -43.10 -0.87 -13.55
C GLN A 837 -43.07 -2.28 -12.95
N ASP A 838 -42.12 -2.55 -12.05
CA ASP A 838 -41.98 -3.85 -11.39
C ASP A 838 -43.12 -4.10 -10.40
N VAL A 839 -43.54 -3.06 -9.66
CA VAL A 839 -44.72 -3.12 -8.78
C VAL A 839 -45.98 -3.45 -9.59
N THR A 840 -46.14 -2.78 -10.73
CA THR A 840 -47.29 -3.00 -11.63
C THR A 840 -47.24 -4.41 -12.24
N ALA A 841 -46.07 -4.86 -12.70
CA ALA A 841 -45.89 -6.18 -13.30
C ALA A 841 -46.15 -7.31 -12.29
N HIS A 842 -45.60 -7.19 -11.08
CA HIS A 842 -45.78 -8.20 -10.05
C HIS A 842 -47.23 -8.26 -9.54
N ALA A 843 -47.91 -7.12 -9.37
CA ALA A 843 -49.33 -7.09 -9.01
C ALA A 843 -50.22 -7.74 -10.08
N LYS A 844 -49.94 -7.48 -11.36
CA LYS A 844 -50.66 -8.12 -12.48
C LYS A 844 -50.44 -9.63 -12.55
N MET A 845 -49.23 -10.12 -12.24
CA MET A 845 -48.98 -11.56 -12.16
C MET A 845 -49.76 -12.22 -11.02
N LEU A 846 -49.81 -11.59 -9.84
CA LEU A 846 -50.58 -12.07 -8.70
C LEU A 846 -52.09 -12.12 -9.01
N GLU A 847 -52.61 -11.13 -9.74
CA GLU A 847 -54.02 -11.08 -10.15
C GLU A 847 -54.35 -12.14 -11.23
N GLN A 848 -53.45 -12.33 -12.20
CA GLN A 848 -53.63 -13.28 -13.30
C GLN A 848 -53.49 -14.74 -12.86
N HIS A 849 -52.71 -15.03 -11.82
CA HIS A 849 -52.34 -16.38 -11.42
C HIS A 849 -52.73 -16.69 -9.97
N LYS A 850 -53.84 -17.41 -9.80
CA LYS A 850 -54.31 -17.87 -8.48
C LYS A 850 -53.33 -18.79 -7.73
N SER A 851 -52.36 -19.38 -8.43
CA SER A 851 -51.31 -20.21 -7.83
C SER A 851 -50.21 -19.40 -7.14
N TRP A 852 -50.11 -18.09 -7.42
CA TRP A 852 -49.15 -17.20 -6.77
C TRP A 852 -49.75 -16.64 -5.48
N ASP A 853 -49.01 -16.74 -4.39
CA ASP A 853 -49.39 -16.24 -3.07
C ASP A 853 -48.63 -14.92 -2.80
N GLY A 854 -49.36 -13.85 -2.49
CA GLY A 854 -48.77 -12.52 -2.23
C GLY A 854 -47.83 -12.48 -1.01
N GLU A 855 -47.93 -13.45 -0.10
CA GLU A 855 -47.02 -13.59 1.05
C GLU A 855 -45.75 -14.39 0.72
N ARG A 856 -45.81 -15.30 -0.26
CA ARG A 856 -44.70 -16.22 -0.62
C ARG A 856 -43.96 -15.86 -1.90
N CYS A 857 -44.61 -15.14 -2.81
CA CYS A 857 -43.99 -14.74 -4.06
C CYS A 857 -43.20 -13.44 -3.85
N CYS A 858 -41.94 -13.44 -4.27
CA CYS A 858 -41.08 -12.27 -4.24
C CYS A 858 -40.56 -11.90 -5.63
N LEU A 859 -40.16 -10.64 -5.77
CA LEU A 859 -39.41 -10.14 -6.90
C LEU A 859 -37.93 -10.04 -6.52
N VAL A 860 -37.04 -10.63 -7.31
CA VAL A 860 -35.59 -10.44 -7.14
C VAL A 860 -35.04 -9.61 -8.29
N THR A 861 -34.48 -8.44 -7.97
CA THR A 861 -33.79 -7.60 -8.95
C THR A 861 -32.29 -7.89 -8.92
N CYS A 862 -31.68 -8.07 -10.10
CA CYS A 862 -30.25 -8.28 -10.27
C CYS A 862 -29.65 -7.09 -11.02
N SER A 863 -29.02 -6.17 -10.30
CA SER A 863 -28.48 -4.92 -10.83
C SER A 863 -27.03 -5.07 -11.26
N PHE A 864 -26.70 -4.56 -12.45
CA PHE A 864 -25.32 -4.51 -12.91
C PHE A 864 -24.62 -3.23 -12.46
N THR A 865 -23.60 -3.37 -11.62
CA THR A 865 -22.70 -2.27 -11.22
C THR A 865 -21.31 -2.49 -11.83
N PRO A 866 -20.46 -1.46 -11.99
CA PRO A 866 -19.13 -1.63 -12.56
C PRO A 866 -18.31 -2.69 -11.79
N GLY A 867 -17.99 -3.81 -12.45
CA GLY A 867 -17.23 -4.92 -11.85
C GLY A 867 -17.96 -5.80 -10.83
N SER A 868 -19.25 -5.59 -10.56
CA SER A 868 -20.02 -6.37 -9.57
C SER A 868 -21.51 -6.49 -9.91
N CYS A 869 -22.25 -7.25 -9.11
CA CYS A 869 -23.70 -7.37 -9.22
C CYS A 869 -24.35 -7.18 -7.84
N SER A 870 -25.46 -6.44 -7.79
CA SER A 870 -26.22 -6.21 -6.56
C SER A 870 -27.59 -6.88 -6.68
N LEU A 871 -27.96 -7.71 -5.71
CA LEU A 871 -29.27 -8.35 -5.62
C LEU A 871 -30.11 -7.75 -4.51
N THR A 872 -31.38 -7.48 -4.82
CA THR A 872 -32.39 -7.09 -3.83
C THR A 872 -33.65 -7.91 -4.04
N ALA A 873 -34.24 -8.41 -2.95
CA ALA A 873 -35.51 -9.12 -2.99
C ALA A 873 -36.61 -8.26 -2.37
N TYR A 874 -37.76 -8.20 -3.04
CA TYR A 874 -38.91 -7.40 -2.65
C TYR A 874 -40.17 -8.25 -2.59
N LYS A 875 -41.09 -7.88 -1.71
CA LYS A 875 -42.46 -8.37 -1.63
C LYS A 875 -43.41 -7.18 -1.67
N LEU A 876 -44.59 -7.32 -2.28
CA LEU A 876 -45.59 -6.25 -2.27
C LEU A 876 -46.36 -6.21 -0.95
N THR A 877 -46.61 -5.00 -0.47
CA THR A 877 -47.59 -4.78 0.60
C THR A 877 -49.00 -4.81 0.03
N PRO A 878 -50.04 -5.04 0.85
CA PRO A 878 -51.44 -4.99 0.38
C PRO A 878 -51.78 -3.69 -0.36
N GLY A 879 -51.28 -2.54 0.13
CA GLY A 879 -51.46 -1.25 -0.54
C GLY A 879 -50.73 -1.16 -1.90
N GLY A 880 -49.54 -1.75 -2.01
CA GLY A 880 -48.82 -1.83 -3.29
C GLY A 880 -49.49 -2.75 -4.31
N TYR A 881 -50.10 -3.84 -3.86
CA TYR A 881 -50.91 -4.71 -4.71
C TYR A 881 -52.14 -3.99 -5.28
N GLU A 882 -52.90 -3.29 -4.44
CA GLU A 882 -54.06 -2.50 -4.87
C GLU A 882 -53.68 -1.37 -5.84
N TRP A 883 -52.56 -0.70 -5.59
CA TRP A 883 -52.05 0.33 -6.48
C TRP A 883 -51.60 -0.28 -7.83
N GLY A 884 -50.79 -1.34 -7.79
CA GLY A 884 -50.21 -1.97 -8.98
C GLY A 884 -51.24 -2.57 -9.94
N ARG A 885 -52.32 -3.18 -9.43
CA ARG A 885 -53.39 -3.72 -10.29
C ARG A 885 -54.19 -2.62 -11.00
N ASN A 886 -54.35 -1.46 -10.35
CA ASN A 886 -55.12 -0.34 -10.88
C ASN A 886 -54.27 0.59 -11.77
N ASN A 887 -52.95 0.52 -11.67
CA ASN A 887 -52.06 1.40 -12.41
C ASN A 887 -52.08 1.12 -13.92
N LYS A 888 -52.40 2.16 -14.69
CA LYS A 888 -52.38 2.18 -16.16
C LYS A 888 -51.31 3.12 -16.73
N ASP A 889 -50.69 3.94 -15.88
CA ASP A 889 -49.65 4.88 -16.30
C ASP A 889 -48.30 4.15 -16.41
N SER A 890 -47.66 4.30 -17.58
CA SER A 890 -46.35 3.72 -17.91
C SER A 890 -45.22 4.76 -17.84
N SER A 891 -45.51 5.97 -17.35
CA SER A 891 -44.50 7.00 -17.11
C SER A 891 -43.47 6.58 -16.06
N ALA A 892 -42.33 7.27 -16.02
CA ALA A 892 -41.27 6.97 -15.06
C ALA A 892 -41.67 7.28 -13.60
N ASN A 893 -42.65 8.18 -13.39
CA ASN A 893 -43.14 8.60 -12.08
C ASN A 893 -44.68 8.60 -12.06
N PRO A 894 -45.32 7.42 -12.01
CA PRO A 894 -46.78 7.32 -12.04
C PRO A 894 -47.42 7.87 -10.76
N GLN A 895 -48.59 8.49 -10.91
CA GLN A 895 -49.29 9.14 -9.81
C GLN A 895 -49.65 8.15 -8.69
N GLY A 896 -49.34 8.52 -7.45
CA GLY A 896 -49.64 7.72 -6.27
C GLY A 896 -48.62 6.61 -5.95
N TYR A 897 -47.54 6.45 -6.73
CA TYR A 897 -46.45 5.55 -6.38
C TYR A 897 -45.75 6.00 -5.08
N SER A 898 -45.51 5.04 -4.16
CA SER A 898 -44.85 5.27 -2.88
C SER A 898 -43.93 4.10 -2.51
N PRO A 899 -42.77 4.34 -1.87
CA PRO A 899 -41.92 3.28 -1.31
C PRO A 899 -42.60 2.39 -0.27
N SER A 900 -43.78 2.76 0.26
CA SER A 900 -44.59 1.92 1.16
C SER A 900 -45.33 0.77 0.45
N HIS A 901 -45.29 0.73 -0.88
CA HIS A 901 -45.94 -0.30 -1.71
C HIS A 901 -45.22 -1.65 -1.70
N TYR A 902 -43.98 -1.69 -1.22
CA TYR A 902 -43.20 -2.92 -1.14
C TYR A 902 -42.39 -2.96 0.16
N GLU A 903 -41.96 -4.15 0.52
CA GLU A 903 -41.03 -4.40 1.61
C GLU A 903 -39.85 -5.23 1.08
N LYS A 904 -38.65 -4.97 1.60
CA LYS A 904 -37.49 -5.81 1.28
C LYS A 904 -37.59 -7.11 2.08
N VAL A 905 -37.30 -8.23 1.43
CA VAL A 905 -37.28 -9.56 2.06
C VAL A 905 -35.88 -10.14 2.08
N GLN A 906 -35.64 -11.08 2.98
CA GLN A 906 -34.31 -11.64 3.18
C GLN A 906 -33.97 -12.64 2.05
N LEU A 907 -32.86 -12.38 1.38
CA LEU A 907 -32.28 -13.28 0.37
C LEU A 907 -30.89 -13.75 0.84
N LEU A 908 -30.65 -15.05 0.77
CA LEU A 908 -29.37 -15.68 1.08
C LEU A 908 -28.84 -16.45 -0.14
N LEU A 909 -27.52 -16.48 -0.28
CA LEU A 909 -26.85 -17.29 -1.30
C LEU A 909 -26.24 -18.53 -0.66
N SER A 910 -26.50 -19.70 -1.26
CA SER A 910 -26.02 -20.99 -0.77
C SER A 910 -25.19 -21.73 -1.81
N ASP A 911 -24.11 -22.37 -1.34
CA ASP A 911 -23.31 -23.34 -2.09
C ASP A 911 -23.63 -24.79 -1.68
N ARG A 912 -24.58 -25.01 -0.76
CA ARG A 912 -24.87 -26.33 -0.19
C ARG A 912 -25.71 -27.23 -1.10
N PHE A 913 -26.47 -26.64 -2.01
CA PHE A 913 -27.30 -27.36 -2.97
C PHE A 913 -27.25 -26.64 -4.32
N MET A 914 -27.62 -27.38 -5.36
CA MET A 914 -27.64 -26.89 -6.75
C MET A 914 -29.08 -26.73 -7.21
N GLY A 915 -29.38 -25.62 -7.89
CA GLY A 915 -30.62 -25.46 -8.63
C GLY A 915 -30.46 -25.89 -10.10
N PHE A 916 -31.57 -26.00 -10.82
CA PHE A 916 -31.60 -26.32 -12.25
C PHE A 916 -32.43 -25.31 -13.05
N TYR A 917 -32.34 -25.40 -14.38
CA TYR A 917 -33.07 -24.54 -15.31
C TYR A 917 -34.06 -25.34 -16.16
N MET A 918 -35.14 -24.66 -16.54
CA MET A 918 -36.04 -25.12 -17.58
C MET A 918 -36.17 -24.04 -18.64
N VAL A 919 -36.20 -24.47 -19.90
CA VAL A 919 -36.24 -23.59 -21.08
C VAL A 919 -37.35 -24.07 -22.03
N PRO A 920 -37.78 -23.27 -23.01
CA PRO A 920 -38.78 -23.70 -23.96
C PRO A 920 -38.35 -24.96 -24.71
N ASP A 921 -39.29 -25.89 -24.90
CA ASP A 921 -39.08 -27.13 -25.66
C ASP A 921 -38.83 -26.86 -27.15
N THR A 922 -39.54 -25.86 -27.67
CA THR A 922 -39.54 -25.38 -29.04
C THR A 922 -39.15 -23.91 -29.09
N GLY A 923 -38.19 -23.58 -29.96
CA GLY A 923 -37.70 -22.22 -30.13
C GLY A 923 -36.67 -21.76 -29.09
N SER A 924 -36.59 -20.45 -28.90
CA SER A 924 -35.64 -19.78 -28.01
C SER A 924 -36.39 -19.18 -26.82
N TRP A 925 -35.72 -18.95 -25.69
CA TRP A 925 -36.27 -18.10 -24.64
C TRP A 925 -36.15 -16.60 -24.98
N ASN A 926 -35.20 -16.16 -25.81
CA ASN A 926 -34.95 -14.75 -26.14
C ASN A 926 -35.49 -14.36 -27.53
N TYR A 927 -36.50 -13.51 -27.56
CA TYR A 927 -37.15 -13.01 -28.78
C TYR A 927 -36.74 -11.57 -29.14
N ASN A 928 -35.71 -10.99 -28.52
CA ASN A 928 -35.29 -9.60 -28.82
C ASN A 928 -34.88 -9.36 -30.29
N PHE A 929 -34.35 -10.39 -30.98
CA PHE A 929 -34.06 -10.33 -32.43
C PHE A 929 -35.15 -10.98 -33.30
N MET A 930 -36.23 -11.46 -32.68
CA MET A 930 -37.34 -12.15 -33.31
C MET A 930 -38.69 -11.62 -32.81
N GLY A 931 -38.78 -10.31 -32.51
CA GLY A 931 -39.91 -9.73 -31.78
C GLY A 931 -41.27 -10.00 -32.42
N VAL A 932 -41.34 -10.08 -33.75
CA VAL A 932 -42.56 -10.39 -34.52
C VAL A 932 -43.10 -11.79 -34.22
N LYS A 933 -42.25 -12.73 -33.78
CA LYS A 933 -42.65 -14.11 -33.44
C LYS A 933 -43.17 -14.25 -32.00
N HIS A 934 -43.08 -13.22 -31.17
CA HIS A 934 -43.53 -13.25 -29.79
C HIS A 934 -44.95 -12.69 -29.67
N SER A 935 -45.83 -13.42 -28.96
CA SER A 935 -47.18 -12.95 -28.63
C SER A 935 -47.45 -13.15 -27.13
N ALA A 936 -48.15 -12.20 -26.49
CA ALA A 936 -48.50 -12.31 -25.07
C ALA A 936 -49.40 -13.53 -24.78
N SER A 937 -50.20 -13.98 -25.74
CA SER A 937 -51.09 -15.13 -25.61
C SER A 937 -50.48 -16.46 -26.08
N MET A 938 -49.17 -16.50 -26.39
CA MET A 938 -48.53 -17.71 -26.88
C MET A 938 -48.45 -18.79 -25.80
N LYS A 939 -48.63 -20.05 -26.21
CA LYS A 939 -48.38 -21.23 -25.37
C LYS A 939 -46.99 -21.80 -25.68
N TYR A 940 -46.32 -22.34 -24.67
CA TYR A 940 -44.99 -22.93 -24.80
C TYR A 940 -44.88 -24.16 -23.89
N GLY A 941 -44.18 -25.20 -24.36
CA GLY A 941 -43.78 -26.33 -23.53
C GLY A 941 -42.41 -26.07 -22.90
N LEU A 942 -42.03 -26.92 -21.95
CA LEU A 942 -40.73 -26.83 -21.27
C LEU A 942 -39.92 -28.10 -21.43
N ARG A 943 -38.59 -27.93 -21.40
CA ARG A 943 -37.63 -29.03 -21.24
C ARG A 943 -36.55 -28.68 -20.22
N LEU A 944 -35.98 -29.70 -19.59
CA LEU A 944 -34.84 -29.57 -18.70
C LEU A 944 -33.56 -29.31 -19.52
N ALA A 945 -33.12 -28.06 -19.58
CA ALA A 945 -31.84 -27.69 -20.20
C ALA A 945 -31.35 -26.34 -19.68
N ASN A 946 -30.04 -26.10 -19.82
CA ASN A 946 -29.46 -24.81 -19.46
C ASN A 946 -29.78 -23.74 -20.51
N PRO A 947 -30.13 -22.51 -20.09
CA PRO A 947 -30.36 -21.42 -21.02
C PRO A 947 -29.07 -21.03 -21.76
N LYS A 948 -29.25 -20.75 -23.06
CA LYS A 948 -28.22 -20.20 -23.94
C LYS A 948 -28.03 -18.71 -23.67
N GLU A 949 -26.84 -18.18 -23.98
CA GLU A 949 -26.48 -16.77 -23.76
C GLU A 949 -27.36 -15.82 -24.60
N PHE A 950 -27.54 -14.56 -24.17
CA PHE A 950 -28.41 -13.59 -24.83
C PHE A 950 -28.19 -13.50 -26.35
N TYR A 951 -26.91 -13.45 -26.79
CA TYR A 951 -26.50 -13.33 -28.19
C TYR A 951 -26.17 -14.68 -28.86
N HIS A 952 -26.65 -15.81 -28.34
CA HIS A 952 -26.44 -17.11 -28.98
C HIS A 952 -27.08 -17.17 -30.38
N GLU A 953 -26.50 -17.93 -31.31
CA GLU A 953 -26.93 -18.09 -32.71
C GLU A 953 -28.43 -18.36 -32.88
N ILE A 954 -28.98 -19.29 -32.09
CA ILE A 954 -30.40 -19.65 -32.04
C ILE A 954 -31.35 -18.48 -31.72
N HIS A 955 -30.86 -17.39 -31.09
CA HIS A 955 -31.67 -16.22 -30.74
C HIS A 955 -31.76 -15.21 -31.87
N ARG A 956 -30.92 -15.35 -32.90
CA ARG A 956 -30.71 -14.35 -33.95
C ARG A 956 -30.52 -14.98 -35.35
N PRO A 957 -31.43 -15.86 -35.79
CA PRO A 957 -31.29 -16.60 -37.05
C PRO A 957 -31.27 -15.70 -38.29
N THR A 958 -31.96 -14.56 -38.26
CA THR A 958 -31.99 -13.60 -39.37
C THR A 958 -30.60 -13.10 -39.75
N HIS A 959 -29.76 -12.81 -38.76
CA HIS A 959 -28.37 -12.37 -39.01
C HIS A 959 -27.53 -13.44 -39.71
N PHE A 960 -27.83 -14.73 -39.57
CA PHE A 960 -27.08 -15.80 -40.24
C PHE A 960 -27.68 -16.14 -41.61
N ASN A 961 -29.00 -16.05 -41.74
CA ASN A 961 -29.68 -16.26 -43.02
C ASN A 961 -29.34 -15.17 -44.05
N GLU A 962 -29.13 -13.92 -43.61
CA GLU A 962 -28.64 -12.83 -44.47
C GLU A 962 -27.24 -13.11 -45.04
N PHE A 963 -26.39 -13.86 -44.32
CA PHE A 963 -25.09 -14.32 -44.84
C PHE A 963 -25.24 -15.46 -45.86
N ALA A 964 -26.18 -16.38 -45.67
CA ALA A 964 -26.41 -17.47 -46.62
C ALA A 964 -26.86 -16.97 -48.02
N THR A 965 -27.64 -15.89 -48.07
CA THR A 965 -28.04 -15.25 -49.34
C THR A 965 -26.90 -14.52 -50.06
N LEU A 966 -25.77 -14.25 -49.38
CA LEU A 966 -24.57 -13.66 -50.00
C LEU A 966 -23.68 -14.71 -50.65
N GLU A 967 -23.72 -15.97 -50.21
CA GLU A 967 -22.93 -17.07 -50.79
C GLU A 967 -23.50 -17.58 -52.13
N GLU A 968 -24.80 -17.42 -52.40
CA GLU A 968 -25.42 -17.81 -53.69
C GLU A 968 -25.04 -16.89 -54.88
N ALA A 969 -24.35 -15.77 -54.62
CA ALA A 969 -24.00 -14.78 -55.64
C ALA A 969 -22.58 -14.94 -56.23
N ASP A 970 -21.80 -15.93 -55.79
CA ASP A 970 -20.44 -16.16 -56.29
C ASP A 970 -20.40 -17.33 -57.29
N PRO A 971 -20.17 -17.10 -58.60
CA PRO A 971 -19.98 -18.18 -59.55
C PRO A 971 -18.67 -18.90 -59.20
N GLY A 972 -18.81 -20.11 -58.65
CA GLY A 972 -17.72 -20.90 -58.08
C GLY A 972 -16.42 -20.86 -58.87
N ILE A 973 -15.37 -20.36 -58.22
CA ILE A 973 -13.99 -20.59 -58.61
C ILE A 973 -13.55 -21.87 -57.90
N ASP A 974 -13.08 -22.84 -58.69
CA ASP A 974 -12.58 -24.14 -58.24
C ASP A 974 -11.40 -23.94 -57.28
N MET A 975 -11.66 -24.07 -55.97
CA MET A 975 -10.63 -24.04 -54.94
C MET A 975 -10.16 -25.46 -54.70
N GLU A 976 -8.99 -25.81 -55.24
CA GLU A 976 -8.28 -27.05 -54.91
C GLU A 976 -8.05 -27.12 -53.39
N ASN A 977 -8.79 -28.01 -52.73
CA ASN A 977 -8.63 -28.30 -51.32
C ASN A 977 -7.55 -29.36 -51.14
N LEU A 978 -6.29 -28.93 -51.01
CA LEU A 978 -5.11 -29.81 -50.83
C LEU A 978 -5.02 -30.49 -49.44
N PHE A 979 -6.05 -30.36 -48.60
CA PHE A 979 -6.14 -31.04 -47.31
C PHE A 979 -7.57 -31.54 -47.05
N GLN A 980 -7.95 -32.62 -47.74
CA GLN A 980 -8.88 -33.60 -47.18
C GLN A 980 -8.10 -34.79 -46.62
#